data_AF-A0A1N7QGW6-F1
#
_entry.id   AF-A0A1N7QGW6-F1
#
_cell.length_a   1.000
_cell.length_b   1.000
_cell.length_c   1.000
_cell.angle_alpha   90.00
_cell.angle_beta   90.00
_cell.angle_gamma   90.00
#
_symmetry.space_group_name_H-M   'P 1'
#
loop_
_entity.id
_entity.type
_entity.pdbx_description
1 polymer ?
#
loop_
_entity_poly.entity_id
_entity_poly.type
_entity_poly.pdbx_seq_one_letter_code
_entity_poly.pdbx_strand_id
1 'polypeptide(L)'
;MRRFHRGVVPLLALLGMAPGALAQQAAPKPPEPFVPVAVPADWVAARFEGLDLRRPPEFTPMDEDRDSRTWGKLDEVAKRGFILRLEFDDSPERRIKRDGGVERGAVVMPDGHVFRRWQMIAPPDAGVKGEVELLVSDLPIRGDEKLSIDLMAVNADIAEMRPVFASFVSGLILPPPGTPLRRDIFGGIVQLPLDGGWSGLRSSDSDDLRLHADDLEGQIEIARGAAQTGPMPIATPGQPVRFMGQNAQIFAFEDGAQTRDDGTGQSGQGRVVVLETCLPDGAAISFVFGGMPGFYHDARLTAPFAGGRIALPEGARPCAPGVLPAGASPAISSAAARPEVLPPFDVPAPGAGVPRAEGQALGGLFDYRLPPGWEVTRPDTGSRIEFAGAGVRVVLARAAALRAPGGPAALLPTSSFARSDMILGWPTRRHHIADGAHAIRVYLYDHCLGGGEEPFGLAFIGPGAFFESDAFGTLTRGLRLNMPDDIRPCPEAALAPGGAAAEAEATAQQPPAQTGPVTQQTATVAGGAGGVGGGAQTPADAPPPPASPPQQGDDPDLFLPGPAGYALYRNGRYGTHISFPASYFQPDAPPDSGDGRSFTSIDGWARFYVFAQYNAEGLDARSRMARDIEAHGSASYQASGPGWYVISGVIGTDTYYRRATETLSGLIQVFEISYPAARKSEFDPVASYMAASFGSGSD
;
A
#
# COMPACT_ATOMS: atom_id res chain seq x y z
N MET A 1 -43.63 -46.84 -34.46
CA MET A 1 -44.22 -46.42 -35.76
C MET A 1 -44.12 -44.90 -35.88
N ARG A 2 -42.95 -44.35 -36.22
CA ARG A 2 -42.63 -43.71 -37.53
C ARG A 2 -43.75 -42.86 -38.16
N ARG A 3 -43.67 -41.54 -37.98
CA ARG A 3 -44.09 -40.54 -39.00
C ARG A 3 -42.98 -39.50 -39.13
N PHE A 4 -42.40 -39.47 -40.32
CA PHE A 4 -41.40 -38.49 -40.77
C PHE A 4 -42.11 -37.16 -41.09
N HIS A 5 -41.57 -36.05 -40.57
CA HIS A 5 -41.82 -34.72 -41.10
C HIS A 5 -40.56 -34.20 -41.78
N ARG A 6 -40.71 -33.85 -43.06
CA ARG A 6 -39.73 -33.20 -43.91
C ARG A 6 -39.63 -31.74 -43.48
N GLY A 7 -38.44 -31.31 -43.08
CA GLY A 7 -38.08 -29.91 -42.84
C GLY A 7 -36.89 -29.53 -43.72
N VAL A 8 -37.07 -28.45 -44.46
CA VAL A 8 -36.22 -27.88 -45.50
C VAL A 8 -34.84 -27.48 -44.94
N VAL A 9 -33.76 -27.87 -45.64
CA VAL A 9 -32.38 -27.43 -45.37
C VAL A 9 -32.09 -26.19 -46.24
N PRO A 10 -31.64 -25.06 -45.69
CA PRO A 10 -31.16 -23.95 -46.50
C PRO A 10 -29.71 -24.22 -46.95
N LEU A 11 -29.47 -24.00 -48.24
CA LEU A 11 -28.18 -24.03 -48.88
C LEU A 11 -27.37 -22.80 -48.40
N LEU A 12 -26.50 -22.98 -47.40
CA LEU A 12 -25.54 -21.95 -47.00
C LEU A 12 -24.31 -22.04 -47.92
N ALA A 13 -24.04 -20.97 -48.66
CA ALA A 13 -22.87 -20.83 -49.51
C ALA A 13 -21.58 -20.88 -48.67
N LEU A 14 -20.77 -21.92 -48.90
CA LEU A 14 -19.39 -22.01 -48.42
C LEU A 14 -18.52 -21.03 -49.23
N LEU A 15 -18.29 -19.84 -48.66
CA LEU A 15 -17.16 -19.00 -49.02
C LEU A 15 -15.89 -19.69 -48.52
N GLY A 16 -15.06 -20.16 -49.45
CA GLY A 16 -13.76 -20.76 -49.14
C GLY A 16 -12.82 -19.74 -48.52
N MET A 17 -12.65 -19.80 -47.21
CA MET A 17 -11.48 -19.22 -46.55
C MET A 17 -10.32 -20.21 -46.69
N ALA A 18 -9.27 -19.79 -47.39
CA ALA A 18 -8.01 -20.51 -47.38
C ALA A 18 -7.49 -20.62 -45.94
N PRO A 19 -6.99 -21.79 -45.50
CA PRO A 19 -6.35 -21.91 -44.20
C PRO A 19 -5.12 -21.00 -44.20
N GLY A 20 -5.16 -19.94 -43.39
CA GLY A 20 -3.97 -19.15 -43.10
C GLY A 20 -2.89 -20.08 -42.56
N ALA A 21 -1.70 -20.00 -43.15
CA ALA A 21 -0.55 -20.75 -42.70
C ALA A 21 -0.30 -20.42 -41.21
N LEU A 22 -0.67 -21.35 -40.32
CA LEU A 22 -0.15 -21.37 -38.96
C LEU A 22 1.36 -21.50 -39.10
N ALA A 23 2.08 -20.42 -38.81
CA ALA A 23 3.52 -20.46 -38.69
C ALA A 23 3.85 -21.55 -37.67
N GLN A 24 4.38 -22.68 -38.14
CA GLN A 24 4.93 -23.72 -37.27
C GLN A 24 6.06 -23.08 -36.48
N GLN A 25 5.80 -22.75 -35.21
CA GLN A 25 6.86 -22.44 -34.26
C GLN A 25 7.79 -23.64 -34.23
N ALA A 26 9.06 -23.40 -34.56
CA ALA A 26 10.09 -24.42 -34.47
C ALA A 26 10.10 -24.98 -33.05
N ALA A 27 10.22 -26.30 -32.93
CA ALA A 27 10.32 -26.94 -31.62
C ALA A 27 11.47 -26.30 -30.82
N PRO A 28 11.28 -26.05 -29.51
CA PRO A 28 12.30 -25.42 -28.68
C PRO A 28 13.58 -26.26 -28.72
N LYS A 29 14.71 -25.60 -28.94
CA LYS A 29 16.02 -26.25 -28.92
C LYS A 29 16.24 -26.87 -27.53
N PRO A 30 16.75 -28.11 -27.43
CA PRO A 30 17.02 -28.72 -26.13
C PRO A 30 18.00 -27.85 -25.31
N PRO A 31 17.83 -27.77 -23.99
CA PRO A 31 18.74 -27.02 -23.13
C PRO A 31 20.18 -27.53 -23.24
N GLU A 32 21.15 -26.62 -23.25
CA GLU A 32 22.58 -26.94 -23.29
C GLU A 32 23.12 -27.12 -21.87
N PRO A 33 24.02 -28.07 -21.59
CA PRO A 33 24.62 -28.19 -20.25
C PRO A 33 25.53 -26.98 -19.96
N PHE A 34 25.36 -26.35 -18.80
CA PHE A 34 26.31 -25.38 -18.28
C PHE A 34 27.59 -26.10 -17.87
N VAL A 35 28.74 -25.60 -18.34
CA VAL A 35 30.05 -26.10 -17.92
C VAL A 35 30.59 -25.16 -16.84
N PRO A 36 30.68 -25.59 -15.57
CA PRO A 36 31.18 -24.74 -14.50
C PRO A 36 32.58 -24.23 -14.79
N VAL A 37 32.79 -22.95 -14.54
CA VAL A 37 34.09 -22.29 -14.64
C VAL A 37 34.65 -22.10 -13.23
N ALA A 38 35.96 -22.21 -13.07
CA ALA A 38 36.60 -21.96 -11.79
C ALA A 38 36.26 -20.55 -11.29
N VAL A 39 35.79 -20.46 -10.04
CA VAL A 39 35.57 -19.19 -9.36
C VAL A 39 36.92 -18.72 -8.80
N PRO A 40 37.41 -17.52 -9.16
CA PRO A 40 38.68 -17.03 -8.65
C PRO A 40 38.70 -16.95 -7.11
N ALA A 41 39.82 -17.32 -6.51
CA ALA A 41 39.92 -17.47 -5.05
C ALA A 41 39.85 -16.13 -4.30
N ASP A 42 40.18 -15.03 -4.97
CA ASP A 42 40.11 -13.66 -4.47
C ASP A 42 38.70 -13.07 -4.51
N TRP A 43 37.72 -13.77 -5.08
CA TRP A 43 36.34 -13.31 -5.11
C TRP A 43 35.69 -13.30 -3.73
N VAL A 44 35.00 -12.20 -3.47
CA VAL A 44 34.38 -11.91 -2.19
C VAL A 44 33.13 -12.75 -2.04
N ALA A 45 33.05 -13.51 -0.94
CA ALA A 45 31.82 -14.18 -0.57
C ALA A 45 30.75 -13.14 -0.23
N ALA A 46 29.57 -13.31 -0.79
CA ALA A 46 28.41 -12.49 -0.54
C ALA A 46 27.19 -13.38 -0.38
N ARG A 47 26.13 -12.81 0.18
CA ARG A 47 24.86 -13.48 0.36
C ARG A 47 23.74 -12.52 -0.02
N PHE A 48 22.74 -13.01 -0.75
CA PHE A 48 21.60 -12.20 -1.20
C PHE A 48 20.33 -13.03 -1.05
N GLU A 49 19.42 -12.58 -0.18
CA GLU A 49 18.08 -13.17 -0.02
C GLU A 49 18.09 -14.70 0.16
N GLY A 50 19.10 -15.26 0.85
CA GLY A 50 19.26 -16.69 1.05
C GLY A 50 20.27 -17.39 0.14
N LEU A 51 20.65 -16.76 -0.98
CA LEU A 51 21.62 -17.28 -1.94
C LEU A 51 23.05 -16.97 -1.51
N ASP A 52 23.89 -18.00 -1.42
CA ASP A 52 25.34 -17.81 -1.31
C ASP A 52 25.93 -17.57 -2.70
N LEU A 53 26.78 -16.56 -2.81
CA LEU A 53 27.41 -16.18 -4.07
C LEU A 53 28.85 -15.70 -3.89
N ARG A 54 29.59 -15.68 -5.00
CA ARG A 54 30.94 -15.11 -5.08
C ARG A 54 30.92 -14.00 -6.12
N ARG A 55 31.37 -12.81 -5.74
CA ARG A 55 31.43 -11.65 -6.64
C ARG A 55 32.87 -11.18 -6.88
N PRO A 56 33.16 -10.60 -8.06
CA PRO A 56 34.45 -9.98 -8.31
C PRO A 56 34.73 -8.86 -7.28
N PRO A 57 35.95 -8.77 -6.74
CA PRO A 57 36.30 -7.76 -5.73
C PRO A 57 36.22 -6.31 -6.27
N GLU A 58 36.40 -6.11 -7.57
CA GLU A 58 36.35 -4.80 -8.22
C GLU A 58 34.93 -4.31 -8.55
N PHE A 59 33.92 -5.15 -8.36
CA PHE A 59 32.51 -4.77 -8.52
C PHE A 59 31.98 -4.16 -7.22
N THR A 60 31.61 -2.89 -7.26
CA THR A 60 31.02 -2.17 -6.13
C THR A 60 29.50 -2.31 -6.13
N PRO A 61 28.84 -2.43 -4.97
CA PRO A 61 27.38 -2.31 -4.90
C PRO A 61 26.95 -0.97 -5.50
N MET A 62 26.02 -1.02 -6.45
CA MET A 62 25.45 0.16 -7.09
C MET A 62 24.03 0.43 -6.59
N ASP A 63 23.26 -0.64 -6.44
CA ASP A 63 21.86 -0.56 -6.03
C ASP A 63 21.49 -1.79 -5.19
N GLU A 64 20.58 -1.57 -4.26
CA GLU A 64 20.05 -2.59 -3.36
C GLU A 64 18.58 -2.32 -3.12
N ASP A 65 17.77 -3.08 -3.83
CA ASP A 65 16.34 -3.16 -3.61
C ASP A 65 15.98 -4.41 -2.82
N ARG A 66 14.72 -4.49 -2.41
CA ARG A 66 14.18 -5.67 -1.70
C ARG A 66 14.35 -6.97 -2.52
N ASP A 67 14.12 -6.87 -3.82
CA ASP A 67 14.05 -8.04 -4.70
C ASP A 67 15.19 -8.06 -5.72
N SER A 68 16.05 -7.03 -5.73
CA SER A 68 17.17 -6.94 -6.64
C SER A 68 18.45 -6.47 -5.95
N ARG A 69 19.58 -7.00 -6.41
CA ARG A 69 20.91 -6.56 -5.98
C ARG A 69 21.78 -6.31 -7.20
N THR A 70 22.32 -5.11 -7.28
CA THR A 70 23.12 -4.67 -8.43
C THR A 70 24.53 -4.30 -8.00
N TRP A 71 25.51 -4.86 -8.70
CA TRP A 71 26.92 -4.51 -8.58
C TRP A 71 27.44 -4.06 -9.93
N GLY A 72 28.44 -3.18 -9.94
CA GLY A 72 29.06 -2.80 -11.20
C GLY A 72 30.47 -2.29 -11.06
N LYS A 73 31.11 -2.18 -12.21
CA LYS A 73 32.39 -1.52 -12.42
C LYS A 73 32.21 -0.58 -13.59
N LEU A 74 31.95 0.68 -13.28
CA LEU A 74 31.72 1.74 -14.26
C LEU A 74 32.84 2.77 -14.20
N ASP A 75 33.39 3.13 -15.35
CA ASP A 75 34.12 4.37 -15.55
C ASP A 75 33.09 5.49 -15.77
N GLU A 76 32.91 6.33 -14.75
CA GLU A 76 31.92 7.41 -14.77
C GLU A 76 32.20 8.48 -15.83
N VAL A 77 33.47 8.68 -16.20
CA VAL A 77 33.90 9.68 -17.18
C VAL A 77 33.64 9.16 -18.59
N ALA A 78 34.05 7.92 -18.86
CA ALA A 78 33.84 7.29 -20.15
C ALA A 78 32.40 6.77 -20.35
N LYS A 79 31.59 6.75 -19.28
CA LYS A 79 30.29 6.05 -19.22
C LYS A 79 30.41 4.64 -19.80
N ARG A 80 31.47 3.94 -19.40
CA ARG A 80 31.83 2.61 -19.90
C ARG A 80 31.98 1.64 -18.75
N GLY A 81 31.43 0.45 -18.86
CA GLY A 81 31.69 -0.61 -17.91
C GLY A 81 30.63 -1.69 -17.92
N PHE A 82 30.50 -2.36 -16.77
CA PHE A 82 29.68 -3.55 -16.66
C PHE A 82 28.90 -3.57 -15.36
N ILE A 83 27.71 -4.15 -15.43
CA ILE A 83 26.77 -4.27 -14.32
C ILE A 83 26.35 -5.74 -14.24
N LEU A 84 26.35 -6.27 -13.03
CA LEU A 84 25.80 -7.57 -12.66
C LEU A 84 24.60 -7.34 -11.75
N ARG A 85 23.46 -7.93 -12.09
CA ARG A 85 22.26 -7.86 -11.25
C ARG A 85 21.71 -9.25 -10.97
N LEU A 86 21.28 -9.47 -9.73
CA LEU A 86 20.41 -10.59 -9.35
C LEU A 86 19.06 -10.00 -9.01
N GLU A 87 17.98 -10.62 -9.47
CA GLU A 87 16.64 -10.12 -9.21
C GLU A 87 15.61 -11.25 -9.15
N PHE A 88 14.69 -11.17 -8.19
CA PHE A 88 13.51 -12.01 -8.09
C PHE A 88 12.29 -11.24 -8.62
N ASP A 89 11.57 -11.84 -9.56
CA ASP A 89 10.40 -11.24 -10.23
C ASP A 89 9.35 -12.34 -10.48
N ASP A 90 8.05 -12.02 -10.36
CA ASP A 90 6.96 -12.97 -10.58
C ASP A 90 6.83 -13.42 -12.04
N SER A 91 7.35 -12.63 -12.98
CA SER A 91 7.25 -12.82 -14.40
C SER A 91 8.27 -11.97 -15.17
N PRO A 92 9.58 -12.19 -14.95
CA PRO A 92 10.64 -11.42 -15.59
C PRO A 92 10.53 -11.49 -17.12
N GLU A 93 10.01 -12.59 -17.69
CA GLU A 93 9.85 -12.74 -19.13
C GLU A 93 8.84 -11.77 -19.74
N ARG A 94 7.80 -11.34 -18.98
CA ARG A 94 6.84 -10.33 -19.45
C ARG A 94 7.54 -9.00 -19.68
N ARG A 95 8.34 -8.57 -18.70
CA ARG A 95 9.17 -7.36 -18.78
C ARG A 95 10.20 -7.48 -19.90
N ILE A 96 10.97 -8.56 -19.92
CA ILE A 96 12.01 -8.81 -20.93
C ILE A 96 11.46 -8.73 -22.35
N LYS A 97 10.30 -9.35 -22.62
CA LYS A 97 9.68 -9.31 -23.95
C LYS A 97 9.18 -7.91 -24.32
N ARG A 98 8.59 -7.21 -23.35
CA ARG A 98 8.14 -5.81 -23.55
C ARG A 98 9.33 -4.92 -23.93
N ASP A 99 10.48 -5.15 -23.32
CA ASP A 99 11.71 -4.38 -23.53
C ASP A 99 12.53 -4.90 -24.73
N GLY A 100 11.92 -5.71 -25.61
CA GLY A 100 12.51 -6.17 -26.87
C GLY A 100 13.48 -7.35 -26.74
N GLY A 101 13.47 -8.06 -25.60
CA GLY A 101 14.30 -9.22 -25.37
C GLY A 101 13.96 -10.43 -26.22
N VAL A 102 15.00 -11.13 -26.66
CA VAL A 102 14.92 -12.31 -27.51
C VAL A 102 15.51 -13.51 -26.78
N GLU A 103 14.72 -14.58 -26.65
CA GLU A 103 15.19 -15.86 -26.11
C GLU A 103 16.19 -16.49 -27.08
N ARG A 104 17.37 -16.84 -26.58
CA ARG A 104 18.46 -17.45 -27.37
C ARG A 104 18.62 -18.95 -27.12
N GLY A 105 17.97 -19.48 -26.10
CA GLY A 105 18.00 -20.89 -25.74
C GLY A 105 17.84 -21.08 -24.24
N ALA A 106 18.17 -22.28 -23.76
CA ALA A 106 18.18 -22.61 -22.35
C ALA A 106 19.48 -23.32 -21.96
N VAL A 107 19.84 -23.23 -20.69
CA VAL A 107 21.01 -23.86 -20.10
C VAL A 107 20.61 -24.67 -18.87
N VAL A 108 21.17 -25.87 -18.70
CA VAL A 108 20.97 -26.74 -17.53
C VAL A 108 22.19 -26.63 -16.63
N MET A 109 21.98 -26.17 -15.40
CA MET A 109 22.98 -26.07 -14.36
C MET A 109 23.33 -27.46 -13.77
N PRO A 110 24.52 -27.63 -13.17
CA PRO A 110 24.93 -28.93 -12.59
C PRO A 110 24.01 -29.44 -11.48
N ASP A 111 23.33 -28.54 -10.78
CA ASP A 111 22.34 -28.83 -9.73
C ASP A 111 20.96 -29.20 -10.28
N GLY A 112 20.79 -29.18 -11.61
CA GLY A 112 19.55 -29.52 -12.30
C GLY A 112 18.64 -28.33 -12.60
N HIS A 113 18.98 -27.12 -12.18
CA HIS A 113 18.20 -25.93 -12.57
C HIS A 113 18.28 -25.67 -14.07
N VAL A 114 17.17 -25.24 -14.66
CA VAL A 114 17.13 -24.80 -16.06
C VAL A 114 16.98 -23.29 -16.08
N PHE A 115 17.85 -22.60 -16.80
CA PHE A 115 17.76 -21.16 -17.04
C PHE A 115 17.55 -20.87 -18.51
N ARG A 116 16.59 -20.01 -18.85
CA ARG A 116 16.39 -19.47 -20.19
C ARG A 116 17.33 -18.29 -20.41
N ARG A 117 18.06 -18.32 -21.52
CA ARG A 117 18.97 -17.24 -21.91
C ARG A 117 18.24 -16.24 -22.77
N TRP A 118 18.28 -14.97 -22.37
CA TRP A 118 17.72 -13.84 -23.09
C TRP A 118 18.83 -12.86 -23.47
N GLN A 119 18.60 -12.14 -24.58
CA GLN A 119 19.43 -11.02 -24.99
C GLN A 119 18.56 -9.85 -25.39
N MET A 120 18.97 -8.65 -25.01
CA MET A 120 18.33 -7.41 -25.42
C MET A 120 19.37 -6.30 -25.59
N ILE A 121 18.98 -5.26 -26.33
CA ILE A 121 19.69 -3.99 -26.32
C ILE A 121 19.04 -3.17 -25.22
N ALA A 122 19.81 -2.72 -24.23
CA ALA A 122 19.28 -1.88 -23.17
C ALA A 122 18.64 -0.62 -23.81
N PRO A 123 17.43 -0.25 -23.39
CA PRO A 123 16.76 0.92 -23.95
C PRO A 123 17.65 2.17 -23.75
N PRO A 124 17.69 3.09 -24.73
CA PRO A 124 18.68 4.16 -24.81
C PRO A 124 18.43 5.30 -23.81
N ASP A 125 17.76 5.05 -22.69
CA ASP A 125 17.16 6.05 -21.81
C ASP A 125 18.22 6.93 -21.11
N ALA A 126 19.50 6.51 -21.14
CA ALA A 126 20.65 7.28 -20.68
C ALA A 126 21.56 7.84 -21.82
N GLY A 127 21.14 7.74 -23.08
CA GLY A 127 21.98 8.11 -24.24
C GLY A 127 23.18 7.19 -24.47
N VAL A 128 23.19 6.02 -23.82
CA VAL A 128 24.30 5.05 -23.85
C VAL A 128 23.83 3.74 -24.46
N LYS A 129 24.56 3.20 -25.43
CA LYS A 129 24.29 1.87 -25.98
C LYS A 129 24.69 0.82 -24.94
N GLY A 130 23.76 -0.06 -24.59
CA GLY A 130 24.05 -1.22 -23.76
C GLY A 130 23.54 -2.52 -24.37
N GLU A 131 24.27 -3.60 -24.12
CA GLU A 131 23.81 -4.97 -24.39
C GLU A 131 23.57 -5.66 -23.05
N VAL A 132 22.49 -6.44 -22.98
CA VAL A 132 22.15 -7.21 -21.79
C VAL A 132 22.03 -8.69 -22.16
N GLU A 133 22.68 -9.54 -21.39
CA GLU A 133 22.51 -11.00 -21.39
C GLU A 133 21.90 -11.41 -20.05
N LEU A 134 20.74 -12.10 -20.09
CA LEU A 134 20.02 -12.51 -18.89
C LEU A 134 19.87 -14.03 -18.85
N LEU A 135 19.93 -14.60 -17.65
CA LEU A 135 19.54 -15.97 -17.35
C LEU A 135 18.33 -15.93 -16.42
N VAL A 136 17.21 -16.52 -16.84
CA VAL A 136 15.96 -16.56 -16.07
C VAL A 136 15.62 -17.99 -15.69
N SER A 137 15.42 -18.29 -14.41
CA SER A 137 15.08 -19.64 -13.96
C SER A 137 13.74 -20.11 -14.54
N ASP A 138 13.66 -21.37 -14.98
CA ASP A 138 12.43 -21.93 -15.54
C ASP A 138 11.40 -22.20 -14.45
N LEU A 139 11.87 -22.64 -13.27
CA LEU A 139 11.08 -22.81 -12.05
C LEU A 139 11.25 -21.60 -11.11
N PRO A 140 10.22 -21.28 -10.29
CA PRO A 140 10.38 -20.36 -9.18
C PRO A 140 11.48 -20.82 -8.22
N ILE A 141 12.24 -19.86 -7.70
CA ILE A 141 13.29 -20.09 -6.69
C ILE A 141 12.85 -19.57 -5.32
N ARG A 142 12.08 -18.48 -5.29
CA ARG A 142 11.60 -17.84 -4.06
C ARG A 142 10.09 -17.63 -4.14
N GLY A 143 9.30 -18.40 -3.39
CA GLY A 143 7.85 -18.41 -3.53
C GLY A 143 7.43 -18.69 -4.98
N ASP A 144 6.66 -17.77 -5.56
CA ASP A 144 6.24 -17.81 -6.97
C ASP A 144 7.20 -17.06 -7.91
N GLU A 145 8.26 -16.45 -7.37
CA GLU A 145 9.19 -15.60 -8.12
C GLU A 145 10.33 -16.42 -8.74
N LYS A 146 10.69 -16.03 -9.96
CA LYS A 146 11.83 -16.57 -10.70
C LYS A 146 13.08 -15.74 -10.42
N LEU A 147 14.23 -16.39 -10.43
CA LEU A 147 15.52 -15.71 -10.36
C LEU A 147 15.96 -15.29 -11.76
N SER A 148 16.28 -14.01 -11.91
CA SER A 148 16.98 -13.46 -13.06
C SER A 148 18.40 -13.06 -12.68
N ILE A 149 19.34 -13.37 -13.56
CA ILE A 149 20.77 -13.07 -13.42
C ILE A 149 21.18 -12.32 -14.67
N ASP A 150 21.54 -11.05 -14.51
CA ASP A 150 21.75 -10.14 -15.62
C ASP A 150 23.21 -9.69 -15.69
N LEU A 151 23.76 -9.72 -16.89
CA LEU A 151 24.98 -9.02 -17.25
C LEU A 151 24.62 -7.91 -18.23
N MET A 152 24.91 -6.68 -17.86
CA MET A 152 24.79 -5.52 -18.74
C MET A 152 26.17 -4.93 -19.04
N ALA A 153 26.43 -4.68 -20.32
CA ALA A 153 27.58 -3.91 -20.79
C ALA A 153 27.12 -2.51 -21.19
N VAL A 154 27.85 -1.49 -20.76
CA VAL A 154 27.55 -0.06 -20.98
C VAL A 154 28.71 0.50 -21.80
N ASN A 155 28.48 0.91 -23.07
CA ASN A 155 29.54 1.34 -24.01
C ASN A 155 30.77 0.40 -24.07
N ALA A 156 30.56 -0.89 -23.82
CA ALA A 156 31.57 -1.94 -23.85
C ALA A 156 31.04 -3.15 -24.62
N ASP A 157 31.94 -3.99 -25.13
CA ASP A 157 31.56 -5.25 -25.73
C ASP A 157 31.24 -6.25 -24.62
N ILE A 158 30.01 -6.76 -24.58
CA ILE A 158 29.58 -7.74 -23.56
C ILE A 158 30.42 -9.02 -23.60
N ALA A 159 31.01 -9.36 -24.75
CA ALA A 159 31.90 -10.50 -24.88
C ALA A 159 33.13 -10.42 -23.97
N GLU A 160 33.61 -9.21 -23.65
CA GLU A 160 34.73 -8.99 -22.71
C GLU A 160 34.41 -9.55 -21.31
N MET A 161 33.13 -9.57 -20.91
CA MET A 161 32.70 -9.98 -19.56
C MET A 161 32.05 -11.35 -19.47
N ARG A 162 31.79 -12.03 -20.58
CA ARG A 162 31.22 -13.39 -20.54
C ARG A 162 32.02 -14.38 -19.68
N PRO A 163 33.38 -14.38 -19.67
CA PRO A 163 34.13 -15.27 -18.78
C PRO A 163 33.88 -14.96 -17.30
N VAL A 164 33.84 -13.67 -16.93
CA VAL A 164 33.55 -13.24 -15.56
C VAL A 164 32.11 -13.59 -15.19
N PHE A 165 31.15 -13.39 -16.08
CA PHE A 165 29.76 -13.78 -15.86
C PHE A 165 29.60 -15.30 -15.66
N ALA A 166 30.31 -16.12 -16.43
CA ALA A 166 30.32 -17.56 -16.24
C ALA A 166 30.91 -17.97 -14.87
N SER A 167 31.99 -17.32 -14.42
CA SER A 167 32.53 -17.51 -13.07
C SER A 167 31.54 -17.05 -11.98
N PHE A 168 30.80 -15.96 -12.21
CA PHE A 168 29.74 -15.50 -11.31
C PHE A 168 28.61 -16.51 -11.19
N VAL A 169 28.08 -16.98 -12.32
CA VAL A 169 27.06 -18.02 -12.34
C VAL A 169 27.56 -19.32 -11.70
N SER A 170 28.84 -19.67 -11.88
CA SER A 170 29.46 -20.83 -11.21
C SER A 170 29.66 -20.65 -9.69
N GLY A 171 29.70 -19.41 -9.23
CA GLY A 171 29.83 -19.05 -7.82
C GLY A 171 28.50 -18.97 -7.08
N LEU A 172 27.37 -19.05 -7.79
CA LEU A 172 26.03 -19.10 -7.19
C LEU A 172 25.73 -20.50 -6.66
N ILE A 173 25.28 -20.57 -5.41
CA ILE A 173 24.80 -21.80 -4.79
C ILE A 173 23.28 -21.73 -4.71
N LEU A 174 22.61 -22.48 -5.58
CA LEU A 174 21.15 -22.58 -5.61
C LEU A 174 20.68 -23.78 -4.76
N PRO A 175 19.50 -23.70 -4.13
CA PRO A 175 18.86 -24.87 -3.54
C PRO A 175 18.51 -25.89 -4.63
N PRO A 176 18.29 -27.18 -4.32
CA PRO A 176 17.84 -28.15 -5.33
C PRO A 176 16.54 -27.67 -6.03
N PRO A 177 16.36 -27.96 -7.33
CA PRO A 177 15.14 -27.58 -8.06
C PRO A 177 13.85 -27.99 -7.33
N GLY A 178 12.92 -27.05 -7.19
CA GLY A 178 11.65 -27.25 -6.48
C GLY A 178 11.76 -27.18 -4.95
N THR A 179 12.95 -26.93 -4.39
CA THR A 179 13.10 -26.61 -2.96
C THR A 179 13.00 -25.10 -2.76
N PRO A 180 12.09 -24.60 -1.91
CA PRO A 180 11.96 -23.16 -1.70
C PRO A 180 13.23 -22.61 -1.05
N LEU A 181 13.70 -21.47 -1.56
CA LEU A 181 14.79 -20.73 -0.96
C LEU A 181 14.36 -20.22 0.42
N ARG A 182 15.23 -20.40 1.43
CA ARG A 182 15.03 -19.78 2.73
C ARG A 182 15.48 -18.33 2.65
N ARG A 183 14.54 -17.41 2.87
CA ARG A 183 14.82 -15.99 3.00
C ARG A 183 15.65 -15.73 4.25
N ASP A 184 16.69 -14.92 4.10
CA ASP A 184 17.48 -14.43 5.22
C ASP A 184 16.82 -13.21 5.85
N ILE A 185 16.78 -13.19 7.18
CA ILE A 185 16.29 -12.08 7.99
C ILE A 185 17.41 -11.73 8.97
N PHE A 186 17.71 -10.43 9.09
CA PHE A 186 18.81 -9.88 9.89
C PHE A 186 20.16 -10.50 9.51
N GLY A 187 20.53 -10.47 8.23
CA GLY A 187 21.80 -11.04 7.77
C GLY A 187 21.89 -12.57 7.92
N GLY A 188 20.75 -13.27 7.86
CA GLY A 188 20.68 -14.72 7.89
C GLY A 188 20.63 -15.34 9.29
N ILE A 189 20.46 -14.52 10.33
CA ILE A 189 20.25 -14.98 11.71
C ILE A 189 18.95 -15.79 11.80
N VAL A 190 17.88 -15.27 11.21
CA VAL A 190 16.61 -16.00 11.06
C VAL A 190 16.46 -16.36 9.60
N GLN A 191 16.16 -17.63 9.32
CA GLN A 191 16.00 -18.12 7.96
C GLN A 191 14.69 -18.87 7.81
N LEU A 192 13.78 -18.33 7.01
CA LEU A 192 12.44 -18.87 6.84
C LEU A 192 12.19 -19.14 5.34
N PRO A 193 11.65 -20.32 4.97
CA PRO A 193 11.12 -20.54 3.63
C PRO A 193 9.75 -19.83 3.54
N LEU A 194 9.79 -18.51 3.39
CA LEU A 194 8.59 -17.70 3.17
C LEU A 194 8.22 -17.80 1.70
N ASP A 195 7.04 -18.35 1.43
CA ASP A 195 6.48 -18.45 0.08
C ASP A 195 5.71 -17.17 -0.29
N GLY A 196 5.10 -17.16 -1.48
CA GLY A 196 4.17 -16.11 -1.91
C GLY A 196 2.96 -15.96 -0.98
N GLY A 197 2.30 -14.81 -1.04
CA GLY A 197 1.09 -14.51 -0.26
C GLY A 197 1.32 -13.74 1.05
N TRP A 198 2.56 -13.37 1.36
CA TRP A 198 2.89 -12.43 2.43
C TRP A 198 3.18 -11.03 1.86
N SER A 199 2.41 -10.03 2.30
CA SER A 199 2.67 -8.61 2.13
C SER A 199 3.46 -8.05 3.33
N GLY A 200 4.08 -6.87 3.17
CA GLY A 200 4.78 -6.19 4.27
C GLY A 200 6.27 -6.52 4.44
N LEU A 201 6.82 -7.46 3.65
CA LEU A 201 8.26 -7.72 3.57
C LEU A 201 9.00 -6.42 3.19
N ARG A 202 9.49 -5.67 4.18
CA ARG A 202 10.46 -4.57 4.02
C ARG A 202 11.86 -5.17 3.97
N SER A 203 12.85 -4.39 3.49
CA SER A 203 14.25 -4.81 3.35
C SER A 203 14.73 -5.63 4.55
N SER A 204 15.48 -6.71 4.30
CA SER A 204 16.04 -7.63 5.30
C SER A 204 16.98 -6.97 6.32
N ASP A 205 17.34 -5.70 6.08
CA ASP A 205 18.29 -4.92 6.86
C ASP A 205 17.62 -3.98 7.88
N SER A 206 16.28 -3.86 7.89
CA SER A 206 15.60 -3.19 9.00
C SER A 206 15.62 -4.09 10.23
N ASP A 207 15.80 -3.52 11.43
CA ASP A 207 15.70 -4.24 12.71
C ASP A 207 14.25 -4.71 13.03
N ASP A 208 13.31 -4.56 12.09
CA ASP A 208 11.92 -4.99 12.19
C ASP A 208 11.41 -5.48 10.83
N LEU A 209 10.70 -6.61 10.81
CA LEU A 209 10.07 -7.21 9.65
C LEU A 209 8.62 -7.55 9.99
N ARG A 210 7.67 -6.98 9.25
CA ARG A 210 6.23 -7.25 9.43
C ARG A 210 5.68 -8.00 8.24
N LEU A 211 5.01 -9.12 8.49
CA LEU A 211 4.39 -9.97 7.51
C LEU A 211 2.89 -9.98 7.75
N HIS A 212 2.13 -9.69 6.70
CA HIS A 212 0.67 -9.79 6.69
C HIS A 212 0.28 -10.67 5.50
N ALA A 213 -0.85 -11.35 5.56
CA ALA A 213 -1.43 -11.98 4.38
C ALA A 213 -2.81 -11.35 4.16
N ASP A 214 -3.07 -10.87 2.95
CA ASP A 214 -4.23 -10.00 2.68
C ASP A 214 -5.58 -10.71 2.93
N ASP A 215 -5.58 -12.05 2.87
CA ASP A 215 -6.71 -12.94 3.10
C ASP A 215 -6.68 -13.63 4.48
N LEU A 216 -5.64 -13.40 5.29
CA LEU A 216 -5.57 -13.90 6.66
C LEU A 216 -5.69 -12.75 7.66
N GLU A 217 -6.59 -12.93 8.60
CA GLU A 217 -6.77 -12.01 9.73
C GLU A 217 -5.67 -12.22 10.78
N GLY A 218 -4.44 -11.85 10.43
CA GLY A 218 -3.28 -11.93 11.30
C GLY A 218 -2.02 -11.30 10.72
N GLN A 219 -1.01 -11.21 11.58
CA GLN A 219 0.30 -10.62 11.28
C GLN A 219 1.41 -11.34 12.04
N ILE A 220 2.61 -11.25 11.49
CA ILE A 220 3.86 -11.66 12.14
C ILE A 220 4.77 -10.44 12.18
N GLU A 221 5.33 -10.13 13.33
CA GLU A 221 6.46 -9.21 13.47
C GLU A 221 7.69 -10.01 13.88
N ILE A 222 8.81 -9.79 13.20
CA ILE A 222 10.11 -10.37 13.56
C ILE A 222 11.02 -9.17 13.78
N ALA A 223 11.52 -9.00 15.01
CA ALA A 223 12.27 -7.81 15.40
C ALA A 223 13.61 -8.19 16.04
N ARG A 224 14.58 -7.29 15.87
CA ARG A 224 15.89 -7.27 16.51
C ARG A 224 15.98 -6.05 17.42
N GLY A 225 16.46 -6.23 18.64
CA GLY A 225 16.69 -5.13 19.58
C GLY A 225 16.16 -5.44 20.97
N ALA A 226 15.67 -4.41 21.68
CA ALA A 226 14.87 -4.63 22.87
C ALA A 226 13.58 -5.35 22.46
N ALA A 227 13.20 -6.42 23.16
CA ALA A 227 12.05 -7.21 22.81
C ALA A 227 10.79 -6.33 22.72
N GLN A 228 10.29 -6.11 21.51
CA GLN A 228 9.06 -5.38 21.29
C GLN A 228 7.92 -6.32 21.63
N THR A 229 7.20 -6.03 22.71
CA THR A 229 6.12 -6.89 23.18
C THR A 229 4.76 -6.53 22.58
N GLY A 230 4.72 -5.54 21.67
CA GLY A 230 3.49 -5.04 21.06
C GLY A 230 2.44 -4.69 22.13
N PRO A 231 1.16 -5.06 21.93
CA PRO A 231 0.07 -4.80 22.88
C PRO A 231 0.03 -5.77 24.08
N MET A 232 1.06 -6.61 24.28
CA MET A 232 1.08 -7.58 25.39
C MET A 232 0.90 -6.88 26.75
N PRO A 233 -0.05 -7.32 27.59
CA PRO A 233 -0.23 -6.76 28.93
C PRO A 233 1.03 -6.84 29.78
N ILE A 234 1.25 -5.80 30.58
CA ILE A 234 2.34 -5.76 31.56
C ILE A 234 2.14 -6.93 32.54
N ALA A 235 3.21 -7.68 32.80
CA ALA A 235 3.24 -8.86 33.68
C ALA A 235 2.59 -10.14 33.12
N THR A 236 2.35 -10.24 31.81
CA THR A 236 2.06 -11.53 31.16
C THR A 236 3.19 -12.53 31.49
N PRO A 237 2.90 -13.68 32.11
CA PRO A 237 3.95 -14.63 32.49
C PRO A 237 4.54 -15.33 31.27
N GLY A 238 5.87 -15.31 31.16
CA GLY A 238 6.61 -16.03 30.13
C GLY A 238 6.86 -17.48 30.51
N GLN A 239 6.70 -18.39 29.54
CA GLN A 239 6.97 -19.81 29.69
C GLN A 239 8.28 -20.19 28.97
N PRO A 240 9.21 -20.91 29.63
CA PRO A 240 10.44 -21.35 28.99
C PRO A 240 10.17 -22.46 27.97
N VAL A 241 10.57 -22.24 26.71
CA VAL A 241 10.38 -23.16 25.59
C VAL A 241 11.65 -23.26 24.74
N ARG A 242 11.63 -24.14 23.74
CA ARG A 242 12.50 -24.04 22.57
C ARG A 242 11.68 -23.57 21.37
N PHE A 243 12.26 -22.71 20.55
CA PHE A 243 11.65 -22.20 19.33
C PHE A 243 12.67 -22.26 18.20
N MET A 244 12.36 -23.02 17.15
CA MET A 244 13.25 -23.32 16.04
C MET A 244 14.63 -23.81 16.53
N GLY A 245 14.60 -24.63 17.59
CA GLY A 245 15.79 -25.19 18.24
C GLY A 245 16.53 -24.26 19.21
N GLN A 246 16.16 -22.99 19.36
CA GLN A 246 16.81 -22.05 20.30
C GLN A 246 16.04 -21.94 21.62
N ASN A 247 16.74 -21.70 22.74
CA ASN A 247 16.08 -21.41 24.01
C ASN A 247 15.34 -20.07 23.92
N ALA A 248 14.07 -20.07 24.31
CA ALA A 248 13.20 -18.90 24.23
C ALA A 248 12.21 -18.84 25.41
N GLN A 249 11.56 -17.70 25.53
CA GLN A 249 10.35 -17.48 26.35
C GLN A 249 9.17 -17.24 25.42
N ILE A 250 8.05 -17.93 25.64
CA ILE A 250 6.78 -17.64 24.97
C ILE A 250 5.81 -16.99 25.94
N PHE A 251 5.12 -15.95 25.47
CA PHE A 251 4.08 -15.22 26.18
C PHE A 251 2.78 -15.36 25.38
N ALA A 252 1.69 -15.70 26.06
CA ALA A 252 0.39 -15.87 25.44
C ALA A 252 -0.63 -14.92 26.07
N PHE A 253 -1.40 -14.24 25.24
CA PHE A 253 -2.46 -13.33 25.68
C PHE A 253 -3.58 -13.27 24.61
N GLU A 254 -4.75 -12.75 24.99
CA GLU A 254 -5.79 -12.41 24.03
C GLU A 254 -5.43 -11.07 23.38
N ASP A 255 -5.24 -11.08 22.06
CA ASP A 255 -4.97 -9.89 21.28
C ASP A 255 -6.31 -9.20 20.99
N GLY A 256 -6.74 -8.37 21.94
CA GLY A 256 -7.96 -7.57 21.84
C GLY A 256 -7.86 -6.46 20.78
N ALA A 257 -6.70 -6.28 20.16
CA ALA A 257 -6.47 -5.26 19.15
C ALA A 257 -6.62 -5.84 17.73
N GLN A 258 -7.49 -5.20 16.94
CA GLN A 258 -7.41 -5.08 15.48
C GLN A 258 -7.53 -6.30 14.55
N THR A 259 -7.72 -7.52 15.05
CA THR A 259 -8.04 -8.64 14.14
C THR A 259 -9.49 -8.53 13.68
N ARG A 260 -9.75 -8.57 12.35
CA ARG A 260 -11.15 -8.54 11.89
C ARG A 260 -11.80 -9.85 12.33
N ASP A 261 -13.09 -9.74 12.61
CA ASP A 261 -13.92 -10.86 12.98
C ASP A 261 -13.99 -11.88 11.82
N ASP A 262 -13.46 -13.09 12.05
CA ASP A 262 -13.36 -14.16 11.05
C ASP A 262 -14.64 -14.98 10.86
N GLY A 263 -15.71 -14.67 11.60
CA GLY A 263 -16.93 -15.49 11.56
C GLY A 263 -17.15 -16.33 12.81
N THR A 264 -16.08 -16.68 13.54
CA THR A 264 -16.11 -17.68 14.61
C THR A 264 -16.63 -17.13 15.94
N GLY A 265 -16.61 -15.81 16.12
CA GLY A 265 -16.91 -15.17 17.41
C GLY A 265 -15.84 -15.40 18.47
N GLN A 266 -14.67 -15.92 18.09
CA GLN A 266 -13.51 -16.04 18.96
C GLN A 266 -12.78 -14.69 19.07
N SER A 267 -12.01 -14.51 20.14
CA SER A 267 -11.11 -13.38 20.33
C SER A 267 -9.80 -13.61 19.58
N GLY A 268 -9.22 -12.54 19.04
CA GLY A 268 -7.86 -12.53 18.53
C GLY A 268 -6.87 -13.05 19.58
N GLN A 269 -5.84 -13.73 19.11
CA GLN A 269 -4.80 -14.34 19.94
C GLN A 269 -3.47 -13.66 19.66
N GLY A 270 -2.66 -13.49 20.71
CA GLY A 270 -1.30 -12.95 20.66
C GLY A 270 -0.31 -13.97 21.19
N ARG A 271 0.82 -14.15 20.50
CA ARG A 271 1.96 -14.94 20.95
C ARG A 271 3.23 -14.13 20.74
N VAL A 272 4.00 -13.90 21.79
CA VAL A 272 5.32 -13.28 21.69
C VAL A 272 6.35 -14.34 22.06
N VAL A 273 7.30 -14.59 21.17
CA VAL A 273 8.44 -15.48 21.42
C VAL A 273 9.70 -14.63 21.45
N VAL A 274 10.47 -14.69 22.54
CA VAL A 274 11.74 -13.95 22.68
C VAL A 274 12.87 -14.93 22.93
N LEU A 275 13.91 -14.88 22.12
CA LEU A 275 15.09 -15.72 22.33
C LEU A 275 15.84 -15.31 23.59
N GLU A 276 16.33 -16.30 24.35
CA GLU A 276 17.14 -16.05 25.55
C GLU A 276 18.62 -15.83 25.24
N THR A 277 19.02 -16.04 23.98
CA THR A 277 20.37 -15.76 23.49
C THR A 277 20.33 -14.50 22.64
N CYS A 278 21.09 -13.50 23.07
CA CYS A 278 21.23 -12.23 22.42
C CYS A 278 22.42 -12.24 21.45
N LEU A 279 22.33 -11.39 20.44
CA LEU A 279 23.37 -11.14 19.46
C LEU A 279 24.61 -10.50 20.10
N PRO A 280 25.77 -10.47 19.41
CA PRO A 280 27.01 -9.92 19.96
C PRO A 280 26.90 -8.47 20.47
N ASP A 281 26.05 -7.67 19.83
CA ASP A 281 25.72 -6.28 20.20
C ASP A 281 24.76 -6.17 21.40
N GLY A 282 24.24 -7.30 21.90
CA GLY A 282 23.29 -7.38 23.01
C GLY A 282 21.81 -7.32 22.59
N ALA A 283 21.50 -7.22 21.30
CA ALA A 283 20.12 -7.24 20.81
C ALA A 283 19.48 -8.61 20.98
N ALA A 284 18.22 -8.66 21.42
CA ALA A 284 17.42 -9.87 21.38
C ALA A 284 16.74 -10.01 20.01
N ILE A 285 16.32 -11.24 19.69
CA ILE A 285 15.42 -11.51 18.57
C ILE A 285 14.05 -11.87 19.17
N SER A 286 13.00 -11.22 18.68
CA SER A 286 11.62 -11.49 19.06
C SER A 286 10.73 -11.75 17.86
N PHE A 287 9.74 -12.61 18.04
CA PHE A 287 8.69 -12.93 17.09
C PHE A 287 7.35 -12.60 17.75
N VAL A 288 6.54 -11.75 17.15
CA VAL A 288 5.18 -11.44 17.59
C VAL A 288 4.21 -11.99 16.56
N PHE A 289 3.32 -12.85 16.99
CA PHE A 289 2.22 -13.36 16.18
C PHE A 289 0.94 -12.78 16.77
N GLY A 290 0.12 -12.14 15.95
CA GLY A 290 -1.19 -11.64 16.35
C GLY A 290 -2.22 -11.98 15.28
N GLY A 291 -3.33 -12.60 15.63
CA GLY A 291 -4.30 -13.06 14.63
C GLY A 291 -5.50 -13.79 15.20
N MET A 292 -6.51 -14.02 14.35
CA MET A 292 -7.62 -14.91 14.67
C MET A 292 -7.15 -16.37 14.78
N PRO A 293 -7.87 -17.25 15.50
CA PRO A 293 -7.48 -18.66 15.60
C PRO A 293 -7.21 -19.33 14.24
N GLY A 294 -7.97 -19.00 13.20
CA GLY A 294 -7.70 -19.50 11.84
C GLY A 294 -6.30 -19.19 11.31
N PHE A 295 -5.74 -18.02 11.63
CA PHE A 295 -4.38 -17.62 11.23
C PHE A 295 -3.32 -18.57 11.79
N TYR A 296 -3.45 -18.97 13.06
CA TYR A 296 -2.49 -19.84 13.73
C TYR A 296 -2.40 -21.25 13.13
N HIS A 297 -3.46 -21.68 12.45
CA HIS A 297 -3.59 -23.00 11.83
C HIS A 297 -3.36 -22.99 10.32
N ASP A 298 -3.14 -21.82 9.70
CA ASP A 298 -2.88 -21.73 8.27
C ASP A 298 -1.51 -22.33 7.92
N ALA A 299 -1.45 -23.04 6.78
CA ALA A 299 -0.22 -23.68 6.30
C ALA A 299 0.89 -22.65 6.01
N ARG A 300 0.52 -21.44 5.55
CA ARG A 300 1.46 -20.35 5.27
C ARG A 300 2.14 -19.85 6.53
N LEU A 301 1.51 -19.96 7.70
CA LEU A 301 2.16 -19.67 8.98
C LEU A 301 2.91 -20.89 9.51
N THR A 302 2.30 -22.07 9.52
CA THR A 302 2.90 -23.25 10.19
C THR A 302 4.11 -23.81 9.44
N ALA A 303 4.08 -23.87 8.10
CA ALA A 303 5.13 -24.49 7.31
C ALA A 303 6.48 -23.73 7.36
N PRO A 304 6.54 -22.39 7.23
CA PRO A 304 7.81 -21.67 7.27
C PRO A 304 8.56 -21.83 8.59
N PHE A 305 7.85 -21.86 9.73
CA PHE A 305 8.50 -22.00 11.04
C PHE A 305 8.91 -23.44 11.33
N ALA A 306 8.20 -24.44 10.79
CA ALA A 306 8.63 -25.83 10.85
C ALA A 306 9.87 -26.11 9.98
N GLY A 307 9.98 -25.45 8.82
CA GLY A 307 11.11 -25.59 7.89
C GLY A 307 12.25 -24.59 8.11
N GLY A 308 12.06 -23.62 8.99
CA GLY A 308 13.00 -22.54 9.24
C GLY A 308 14.13 -22.90 10.21
N ARG A 309 15.10 -22.00 10.34
CA ARG A 309 16.18 -22.12 11.32
C ARG A 309 16.63 -20.78 11.87
N ILE A 310 17.18 -20.81 13.08
CA ILE A 310 17.87 -19.67 13.68
C ILE A 310 19.35 -20.02 13.81
N ALA A 311 20.20 -19.28 13.10
CA ALA A 311 21.64 -19.43 13.08
C ALA A 311 22.30 -18.28 13.83
N LEU A 312 22.53 -18.47 15.13
CA LEU A 312 23.16 -17.46 15.97
C LEU A 312 24.65 -17.27 15.56
N PRO A 313 25.11 -16.02 15.39
CA PRO A 313 26.48 -15.74 14.99
C PRO A 313 27.47 -16.02 16.14
N GLU A 314 28.75 -16.11 15.80
CA GLU A 314 29.82 -16.18 16.80
C GLU A 314 29.76 -14.98 17.75
N GLY A 315 29.92 -15.22 19.06
CA GLY A 315 29.80 -14.20 20.10
C GLY A 315 28.38 -13.97 20.63
N ALA A 316 27.37 -14.65 20.09
CA ALA A 316 26.04 -14.70 20.70
C ALA A 316 26.11 -15.29 22.12
N ARG A 317 25.37 -14.69 23.06
CA ARG A 317 25.48 -14.97 24.50
C ARG A 317 24.13 -14.82 25.19
N PRO A 318 23.93 -15.40 26.39
CA PRO A 318 22.69 -15.20 27.14
C PRO A 318 22.36 -13.71 27.30
N CYS A 319 21.09 -13.35 27.11
CA CYS A 319 20.63 -11.98 27.21
C CYS A 319 20.87 -11.40 28.61
N ALA A 320 21.24 -10.12 28.66
CA ALA A 320 21.41 -9.41 29.93
C ALA A 320 20.07 -9.20 30.65
N PRO A 321 20.06 -9.08 31.99
CA PRO A 321 18.87 -8.69 32.73
C PRO A 321 18.28 -7.38 32.19
N GLY A 322 16.95 -7.35 32.00
CA GLY A 322 16.23 -6.19 31.47
C GLY A 322 16.09 -6.13 29.95
N VAL A 323 16.76 -7.01 29.20
CA VAL A 323 16.51 -7.16 27.75
C VAL A 323 15.24 -7.97 27.47
N LEU A 324 15.00 -9.01 28.29
CA LEU A 324 13.79 -9.83 28.19
C LEU A 324 12.58 -9.09 28.78
N PRO A 325 11.37 -9.32 28.26
CA PRO A 325 10.14 -8.71 28.77
C PRO A 325 9.90 -8.93 30.27
N ALA A 326 9.22 -7.98 30.90
CA ALA A 326 8.70 -8.18 32.25
C ALA A 326 7.76 -9.39 32.31
N GLY A 327 8.01 -10.31 33.24
CA GLY A 327 7.29 -11.59 33.32
C GLY A 327 8.04 -12.77 32.70
N ALA A 328 9.16 -12.54 32.02
CA ALA A 328 10.07 -13.62 31.61
C ALA A 328 10.47 -14.43 32.85
N SER A 329 10.27 -15.75 32.79
CA SER A 329 10.71 -16.62 33.88
C SER A 329 12.23 -16.54 34.00
N PRO A 330 12.79 -16.40 35.21
CA PRO A 330 14.24 -16.46 35.39
C PRO A 330 14.74 -17.76 34.79
N ALA A 331 15.85 -17.72 34.06
CA ALA A 331 16.42 -18.88 33.38
C ALA A 331 16.49 -20.05 34.37
N ILE A 332 15.51 -20.95 34.28
CA ILE A 332 15.48 -22.13 35.13
C ILE A 332 16.77 -22.86 34.79
N SER A 333 17.52 -23.23 35.82
CA SER A 333 18.71 -24.07 35.75
C SER A 333 18.54 -25.06 34.59
N SER A 334 19.54 -25.09 33.70
CA SER A 334 19.61 -25.79 32.41
C SER A 334 19.28 -27.30 32.42
N ALA A 335 18.81 -27.86 33.53
CA ALA A 335 18.49 -29.26 33.73
C ALA A 335 17.06 -29.66 33.32
N ALA A 336 16.10 -28.74 33.27
CA ALA A 336 14.73 -29.08 32.84
C ALA A 336 14.63 -29.05 31.31
N ALA A 337 14.18 -30.17 30.72
CA ALA A 337 13.91 -30.24 29.28
C ALA A 337 12.78 -29.25 28.91
N ARG A 338 13.08 -28.35 27.97
CA ARG A 338 12.11 -27.37 27.44
C ARG A 338 11.38 -27.96 26.23
N PRO A 339 10.04 -27.84 26.14
CA PRO A 339 9.31 -28.30 24.96
C PRO A 339 9.64 -27.43 23.75
N GLU A 340 9.76 -28.04 22.57
CA GLU A 340 9.78 -27.30 21.30
C GLU A 340 8.35 -26.83 21.01
N VAL A 341 8.19 -25.53 20.74
CA VAL A 341 6.90 -24.94 20.39
C VAL A 341 7.05 -24.22 19.07
N LEU A 342 6.11 -24.46 18.16
CA LEU A 342 5.94 -23.79 16.87
C LEU A 342 4.45 -23.42 16.73
N PRO A 343 4.05 -22.60 15.74
CA PRO A 343 2.63 -22.43 15.43
C PRO A 343 1.95 -23.82 15.31
N PRO A 344 0.75 -24.01 15.90
CA PRO A 344 -0.21 -22.99 16.34
C PRO A 344 -0.04 -22.49 17.80
N PHE A 345 1.03 -22.82 18.53
CA PHE A 345 1.28 -22.35 19.92
C PHE A 345 0.11 -22.65 20.89
N ASP A 346 -0.46 -23.85 20.80
CA ASP A 346 -1.63 -24.30 21.56
C ASP A 346 -2.89 -23.41 21.37
N VAL A 347 -2.91 -22.55 20.36
CA VAL A 347 -4.13 -21.82 19.97
C VAL A 347 -5.17 -22.85 19.51
N PRO A 348 -6.39 -22.86 20.08
CA PRO A 348 -7.44 -23.76 19.63
C PRO A 348 -7.73 -23.60 18.14
N ALA A 349 -8.12 -24.68 17.47
CA ALA A 349 -8.59 -24.59 16.09
C ALA A 349 -9.77 -23.61 15.98
N PRO A 350 -9.96 -22.94 14.82
CA PRO A 350 -11.09 -22.06 14.63
C PRO A 350 -12.40 -22.81 14.89
N GLY A 351 -13.29 -22.17 15.66
CA GLY A 351 -14.62 -22.70 15.92
C GLY A 351 -15.45 -22.81 14.64
N ALA A 352 -16.57 -23.54 14.69
CA ALA A 352 -17.54 -23.47 13.61
C ALA A 352 -18.01 -22.02 13.46
N GLY A 353 -18.04 -21.52 12.22
CA GLY A 353 -18.54 -20.17 11.95
C GLY A 353 -19.93 -19.99 12.56
N VAL A 354 -20.11 -18.94 13.34
CA VAL A 354 -21.42 -18.64 13.92
C VAL A 354 -22.29 -18.11 12.78
N PRO A 355 -23.49 -18.68 12.55
CA PRO A 355 -24.41 -18.17 11.53
C PRO A 355 -24.65 -16.68 11.74
N ARG A 356 -24.54 -15.91 10.65
CA ARG A 356 -24.74 -14.47 10.63
C ARG A 356 -25.80 -14.11 9.62
N ALA A 357 -26.53 -13.05 9.90
CA ALA A 357 -27.32 -12.41 8.88
C ALA A 357 -26.36 -11.68 7.92
N GLU A 358 -26.34 -12.12 6.67
CA GLU A 358 -25.59 -11.49 5.60
C GLU A 358 -26.43 -11.42 4.33
N GLY A 359 -26.13 -10.45 3.48
CA GLY A 359 -26.84 -10.26 2.21
C GLY A 359 -26.64 -8.88 1.64
N GLN A 360 -27.47 -8.56 0.65
CA GLN A 360 -27.53 -7.23 0.04
C GLN A 360 -28.79 -6.51 0.50
N ALA A 361 -28.73 -5.19 0.56
CA ALA A 361 -29.85 -4.34 0.93
C ALA A 361 -30.00 -3.17 -0.04
N LEU A 362 -31.23 -2.63 -0.12
CA LEU A 362 -31.59 -1.46 -0.91
C LEU A 362 -31.27 -1.61 -2.40
N GLY A 363 -31.44 -2.82 -2.93
CA GLY A 363 -31.14 -3.13 -4.34
C GLY A 363 -29.65 -3.22 -4.66
N GLY A 364 -28.82 -3.66 -3.70
CA GLY A 364 -27.38 -3.85 -3.89
C GLY A 364 -26.52 -2.65 -3.46
N LEU A 365 -27.15 -1.54 -3.05
CA LEU A 365 -26.45 -0.36 -2.56
C LEU A 365 -25.63 -0.66 -1.30
N PHE A 366 -26.09 -1.57 -0.44
CA PHE A 366 -25.33 -2.03 0.71
C PHE A 366 -25.14 -3.54 0.66
N ASP A 367 -23.92 -4.00 0.92
CA ASP A 367 -23.69 -5.36 1.40
C ASP A 367 -23.58 -5.31 2.93
N TYR A 368 -24.15 -6.30 3.60
CA TYR A 368 -24.04 -6.42 5.05
C TYR A 368 -23.66 -7.84 5.46
N ARG A 369 -22.87 -7.92 6.53
CA ARG A 369 -22.54 -9.13 7.28
C ARG A 369 -22.54 -8.77 8.76
N LEU A 370 -23.66 -9.06 9.44
CA LEU A 370 -23.86 -8.60 10.81
C LEU A 370 -23.03 -9.42 11.81
N PRO A 371 -22.64 -8.84 12.96
CA PRO A 371 -21.98 -9.60 14.02
C PRO A 371 -22.86 -10.72 14.58
N PRO A 372 -22.29 -11.75 15.25
CA PRO A 372 -23.08 -12.78 15.91
C PRO A 372 -24.13 -12.19 16.87
N GLY A 373 -25.34 -12.77 16.88
CA GLY A 373 -26.46 -12.30 17.70
C GLY A 373 -27.19 -11.05 17.17
N TRP A 374 -26.77 -10.53 16.01
CA TRP A 374 -27.54 -9.53 15.27
C TRP A 374 -28.47 -10.20 14.26
N GLU A 375 -29.65 -9.59 14.10
CA GLU A 375 -30.67 -10.08 13.18
C GLU A 375 -31.28 -8.96 12.35
N VAL A 376 -31.84 -9.33 11.20
CA VAL A 376 -32.66 -8.46 10.38
C VAL A 376 -34.05 -8.39 11.02
N THR A 377 -34.34 -7.31 11.73
CA THR A 377 -35.63 -7.09 12.40
C THR A 377 -36.70 -6.55 11.47
N ARG A 378 -36.30 -5.90 10.37
CA ARG A 378 -37.17 -5.54 9.25
C ARG A 378 -36.50 -5.97 7.95
N PRO A 379 -37.11 -6.87 7.16
CA PRO A 379 -36.52 -7.35 5.91
C PRO A 379 -36.40 -6.21 4.89
N ASP A 380 -35.49 -6.38 3.93
CA ASP A 380 -35.29 -5.40 2.87
C ASP A 380 -36.56 -5.22 2.03
N THR A 381 -36.99 -3.98 1.91
CA THR A 381 -38.11 -3.55 1.07
C THR A 381 -37.64 -2.90 -0.24
N GLY A 382 -36.34 -2.92 -0.51
CA GLY A 382 -35.69 -2.18 -1.58
C GLY A 382 -35.49 -0.69 -1.29
N SER A 383 -36.13 -0.16 -0.24
CA SER A 383 -35.99 1.25 0.19
C SER A 383 -35.68 1.43 1.67
N ARG A 384 -35.87 0.38 2.48
CA ARG A 384 -35.52 0.35 3.91
C ARG A 384 -35.27 -1.07 4.40
N ILE A 385 -34.30 -1.20 5.30
CA ILE A 385 -33.98 -2.43 6.07
C ILE A 385 -33.61 -2.02 7.51
N GLU A 386 -33.88 -2.90 8.49
CA GLU A 386 -33.45 -2.68 9.87
C GLU A 386 -32.77 -3.89 10.47
N PHE A 387 -31.74 -3.62 11.26
CA PHE A 387 -30.99 -4.60 12.03
C PHE A 387 -31.13 -4.29 13.52
N ALA A 388 -31.10 -5.32 14.36
CA ALA A 388 -30.94 -5.14 15.79
C ALA A 388 -29.96 -6.16 16.39
N GLY A 389 -29.25 -5.75 17.43
CA GLY A 389 -28.33 -6.57 18.20
C GLY A 389 -27.65 -5.74 19.27
N ALA A 390 -27.22 -6.38 20.37
CA ALA A 390 -26.54 -5.70 21.49
C ALA A 390 -27.28 -4.47 22.06
N GLY A 391 -28.62 -4.46 22.02
CA GLY A 391 -29.43 -3.32 22.46
C GLY A 391 -29.40 -2.11 21.51
N VAL A 392 -28.86 -2.28 20.31
CA VAL A 392 -28.74 -1.27 19.26
C VAL A 392 -29.65 -1.64 18.09
N ARG A 393 -30.22 -0.62 17.46
CA ARG A 393 -30.96 -0.72 16.20
C ARG A 393 -30.26 0.08 15.12
N VAL A 394 -30.14 -0.49 13.94
CA VAL A 394 -29.61 0.16 12.74
C VAL A 394 -30.70 0.26 11.70
N VAL A 395 -30.85 1.43 11.09
CA VAL A 395 -31.80 1.66 10.01
C VAL A 395 -31.03 2.16 8.80
N LEU A 396 -31.16 1.48 7.68
CA LEU A 396 -30.71 1.96 6.37
C LEU A 396 -31.94 2.32 5.55
N ALA A 397 -31.92 3.46 4.89
CA ALA A 397 -33.03 3.86 4.02
C ALA A 397 -32.59 4.76 2.87
N ARG A 398 -33.36 4.75 1.78
CA ARG A 398 -33.22 5.64 0.63
C ARG A 398 -34.55 6.25 0.19
N ALA A 399 -34.47 7.27 -0.66
CA ALA A 399 -35.61 7.99 -1.24
C ALA A 399 -36.63 8.41 -0.16
N ALA A 400 -37.92 8.23 -0.42
CA ALA A 400 -38.99 8.60 0.52
C ALA A 400 -38.89 7.88 1.87
N ALA A 401 -38.31 6.67 1.91
CA ALA A 401 -38.18 5.90 3.15
C ALA A 401 -37.18 6.52 4.14
N LEU A 402 -36.28 7.39 3.66
CA LEU A 402 -35.37 8.17 4.50
C LEU A 402 -36.13 9.10 5.46
N ARG A 403 -37.26 9.65 5.00
CA ARG A 403 -38.11 10.63 5.71
C ARG A 403 -39.42 10.04 6.24
N ALA A 404 -39.77 8.82 5.83
CA ALA A 404 -40.92 8.11 6.36
C ALA A 404 -40.76 7.87 7.88
N PRO A 405 -41.84 7.66 8.64
CA PRO A 405 -41.76 7.41 10.09
C PRO A 405 -40.75 6.32 10.46
N GLY A 406 -39.77 6.69 11.28
CA GLY A 406 -38.66 5.83 11.72
C GLY A 406 -37.50 5.69 10.72
N GLY A 407 -37.53 6.37 9.57
CA GLY A 407 -36.39 6.53 8.69
C GLY A 407 -35.34 7.49 9.28
N PRO A 408 -34.07 7.40 8.87
CA PRO A 408 -32.96 8.18 9.44
C PRO A 408 -33.22 9.68 9.57
N ALA A 409 -33.73 10.35 8.53
CA ALA A 409 -33.99 11.79 8.57
C ALA A 409 -35.22 12.16 9.42
N ALA A 410 -36.19 11.25 9.57
CA ALA A 410 -37.35 11.44 10.43
C ALA A 410 -37.01 11.38 11.92
N LEU A 411 -35.85 10.81 12.29
CA LEU A 411 -35.36 10.76 13.67
C LEU A 411 -34.73 12.08 14.12
N LEU A 412 -34.50 13.02 13.20
CA LEU A 412 -33.81 14.26 13.48
C LEU A 412 -34.78 15.36 13.91
N PRO A 413 -34.57 16.00 15.07
CA PRO A 413 -35.22 17.25 15.42
C PRO A 413 -34.91 18.32 14.37
N THR A 414 -35.86 19.21 14.10
CA THR A 414 -35.67 20.37 13.23
C THR A 414 -34.57 21.31 13.71
N SER A 415 -34.23 21.28 15.01
CA SER A 415 -33.13 22.04 15.61
C SER A 415 -31.77 21.32 15.58
N SER A 416 -31.67 20.14 14.96
CA SER A 416 -30.41 19.39 14.94
C SER A 416 -29.41 20.01 13.95
N PHE A 417 -28.14 20.08 14.36
CA PHE A 417 -27.05 20.58 13.53
C PHE A 417 -26.22 19.40 13.01
N ALA A 418 -25.94 19.42 11.71
CA ALA A 418 -25.03 18.47 11.08
C ALA A 418 -23.57 18.85 11.34
N ARG A 419 -22.69 17.85 11.39
CA ARG A 419 -21.24 17.99 11.21
C ARG A 419 -20.83 17.18 9.98
N SER A 420 -19.92 17.72 9.17
CA SER A 420 -19.29 16.93 8.11
C SER A 420 -18.54 15.75 8.72
N ASP A 421 -18.70 14.57 8.12
CA ASP A 421 -18.10 13.33 8.58
C ASP A 421 -17.90 12.37 7.40
N MET A 422 -17.14 11.30 7.61
CA MET A 422 -17.02 10.20 6.64
C MET A 422 -17.41 8.87 7.31
N ILE A 423 -18.24 8.09 6.64
CA ILE A 423 -18.56 6.74 7.06
C ILE A 423 -18.67 5.84 5.82
N LEU A 424 -18.19 4.60 5.95
CA LEU A 424 -18.11 3.63 4.84
C LEU A 424 -17.37 4.18 3.60
N GLY A 425 -16.41 5.08 3.81
CA GLY A 425 -15.58 5.67 2.76
C GLY A 425 -16.23 6.83 1.98
N TRP A 426 -17.39 7.34 2.42
CA TRP A 426 -18.11 8.41 1.71
C TRP A 426 -18.48 9.58 2.64
N PRO A 427 -18.53 10.81 2.10
CA PRO A 427 -18.88 12.01 2.87
C PRO A 427 -20.35 12.02 3.28
N THR A 428 -20.59 12.47 4.52
CA THR A 428 -21.91 12.51 5.15
C THR A 428 -22.08 13.73 6.03
N ARG A 429 -23.35 14.11 6.22
CA ARG A 429 -23.82 14.97 7.31
C ARG A 429 -24.15 14.08 8.51
N ARG A 430 -23.28 14.07 9.51
CA ARG A 430 -23.53 13.38 10.78
C ARG A 430 -24.31 14.28 11.73
N HIS A 431 -25.43 13.76 12.22
CA HIS A 431 -26.17 14.32 13.34
C HIS A 431 -26.01 13.41 14.56
N HIS A 432 -25.83 14.00 15.73
CA HIS A 432 -25.75 13.29 16.99
C HIS A 432 -26.76 13.85 17.98
N ILE A 433 -27.59 12.96 18.54
CA ILE A 433 -28.60 13.29 19.55
C ILE A 433 -28.37 12.35 20.72
N ALA A 434 -28.28 12.89 21.94
CA ALA A 434 -28.13 12.09 23.15
C ALA A 434 -28.99 12.65 24.28
N ASP A 435 -29.61 11.76 25.06
CA ASP A 435 -30.42 12.10 26.24
C ASP A 435 -29.84 11.54 27.56
N GLY A 436 -28.57 11.11 27.53
CA GLY A 436 -27.84 10.55 28.67
C GLY A 436 -27.98 9.04 28.83
N ALA A 437 -29.08 8.43 28.37
CA ALA A 437 -29.27 6.98 28.36
C ALA A 437 -29.13 6.38 26.96
N HIS A 438 -29.61 7.10 25.95
CA HIS A 438 -29.56 6.70 24.55
C HIS A 438 -28.85 7.76 23.70
N ALA A 439 -28.22 7.28 22.65
CA ALA A 439 -27.61 8.07 21.61
C ALA A 439 -28.14 7.63 20.24
N ILE A 440 -28.37 8.61 19.39
CA ILE A 440 -28.70 8.44 17.99
C ILE A 440 -27.58 9.10 17.18
N ARG A 441 -26.93 8.34 16.29
CA ARG A 441 -26.05 8.87 15.25
C ARG A 441 -26.69 8.64 13.90
N VAL A 442 -27.05 9.72 13.20
CA VAL A 442 -27.62 9.68 11.86
C VAL A 442 -26.58 10.18 10.87
N TYR A 443 -26.39 9.45 9.78
CA TYR A 443 -25.49 9.77 8.69
C TYR A 443 -26.33 9.91 7.42
N LEU A 444 -26.42 11.14 6.90
CA LEU A 444 -27.06 11.42 5.62
C LEU A 444 -25.96 11.64 4.58
N TYR A 445 -25.94 10.86 3.49
CA TYR A 445 -24.89 10.99 2.49
C TYR A 445 -25.06 12.27 1.68
N ASP A 446 -23.94 12.95 1.39
CA ASP A 446 -23.96 14.21 0.63
C ASP A 446 -24.29 14.01 -0.87
N HIS A 447 -24.29 12.75 -1.32
CA HIS A 447 -24.59 12.37 -2.70
C HIS A 447 -25.88 11.55 -2.79
N CYS A 448 -26.66 11.80 -3.84
CA CYS A 448 -27.94 11.20 -4.14
C CYS A 448 -27.80 10.25 -5.34
N LEU A 449 -28.59 9.18 -5.34
CA LEU A 449 -28.64 8.18 -6.41
C LEU A 449 -29.53 8.65 -7.56
N GLY A 450 -29.48 7.91 -8.69
CA GLY A 450 -30.41 8.11 -9.80
C GLY A 450 -30.27 9.49 -10.46
N GLY A 451 -29.05 9.99 -10.61
CA GLY A 451 -28.80 11.32 -11.18
C GLY A 451 -29.05 12.50 -10.23
N GLY A 452 -29.16 12.26 -8.92
CA GLY A 452 -29.19 13.31 -7.89
C GLY A 452 -30.52 13.49 -7.15
N GLU A 453 -31.48 12.59 -7.33
CA GLU A 453 -32.85 12.75 -6.80
C GLU A 453 -33.14 11.87 -5.58
N GLU A 454 -32.42 10.77 -5.39
CA GLU A 454 -32.69 9.82 -4.31
C GLU A 454 -31.68 9.96 -3.16
N PRO A 455 -32.04 10.65 -2.05
CA PRO A 455 -31.17 10.73 -0.88
C PRO A 455 -31.19 9.39 -0.14
N PHE A 456 -30.11 9.08 0.56
CA PHE A 456 -30.03 7.90 1.40
C PHE A 456 -29.17 8.16 2.63
N GLY A 457 -29.28 7.27 3.61
CA GLY A 457 -28.60 7.43 4.87
C GLY A 457 -28.80 6.24 5.78
N LEU A 458 -28.12 6.29 6.91
CA LEU A 458 -28.26 5.32 7.98
C LEU A 458 -28.35 5.97 9.35
N ALA A 459 -28.99 5.27 10.28
CA ALA A 459 -29.08 5.67 11.67
C ALA A 459 -28.69 4.51 12.59
N PHE A 460 -27.89 4.80 13.60
CA PHE A 460 -27.59 3.93 14.72
C PHE A 460 -28.30 4.46 15.97
N ILE A 461 -29.00 3.59 16.68
CA ILE A 461 -29.87 3.96 17.80
C ILE A 461 -29.60 2.99 18.95
N GLY A 462 -29.04 3.46 20.06
CA GLY A 462 -28.72 2.56 21.18
C GLY A 462 -28.04 3.29 22.35
N PRO A 463 -27.48 2.54 23.32
CA PRO A 463 -26.79 3.13 24.46
C PRO A 463 -25.56 3.96 24.05
N GLY A 464 -25.28 5.06 24.75
CA GLY A 464 -24.12 5.90 24.46
C GLY A 464 -22.78 5.14 24.45
N ALA A 465 -22.60 4.22 25.40
CA ALA A 465 -21.38 3.42 25.53
C ALA A 465 -21.08 2.52 24.32
N PHE A 466 -22.10 2.13 23.55
CA PHE A 466 -21.90 1.32 22.34
C PHE A 466 -21.05 2.05 21.30
N PHE A 467 -21.28 3.36 21.14
CA PHE A 467 -20.63 4.18 20.13
C PHE A 467 -19.14 4.44 20.36
N GLU A 468 -18.67 4.18 21.58
CA GLU A 468 -17.27 4.29 22.00
C GLU A 468 -16.63 2.90 22.18
N SER A 469 -17.36 1.83 21.84
CA SER A 469 -16.91 0.43 22.00
C SER A 469 -16.46 -0.17 20.66
N ASP A 470 -15.64 -1.22 20.74
CA ASP A 470 -15.22 -2.00 19.57
C ASP A 470 -16.39 -2.62 18.80
N ALA A 471 -17.53 -2.85 19.46
CA ALA A 471 -18.73 -3.39 18.84
C ALA A 471 -19.29 -2.47 17.73
N PHE A 472 -19.15 -1.15 17.87
CA PHE A 472 -19.52 -0.20 16.82
C PHE A 472 -18.57 -0.31 15.61
N GLY A 473 -17.27 -0.46 15.85
CA GLY A 473 -16.28 -0.71 14.82
C GLY A 473 -16.53 -2.02 14.07
N THR A 474 -16.83 -3.11 14.79
CA THR A 474 -17.13 -4.42 14.17
C THR A 474 -18.39 -4.39 13.33
N LEU A 475 -19.46 -3.76 13.83
CA LEU A 475 -20.69 -3.59 13.07
C LEU A 475 -20.48 -2.77 11.79
N THR A 476 -19.78 -1.64 11.86
CA THR A 476 -19.54 -0.77 10.70
C THR A 476 -18.63 -1.41 9.67
N ARG A 477 -17.61 -2.20 10.06
CA ARG A 477 -16.82 -3.03 9.14
C ARG A 477 -17.64 -4.10 8.43
N GLY A 478 -18.71 -4.59 9.07
CA GLY A 478 -19.66 -5.51 8.48
C GLY A 478 -20.60 -4.87 7.46
N LEU A 479 -20.58 -3.54 7.28
CA LEU A 479 -21.36 -2.83 6.28
C LEU A 479 -20.44 -2.32 5.18
N ARG A 480 -20.84 -2.53 3.92
CA ARG A 480 -20.16 -1.98 2.75
C ARG A 480 -21.15 -1.20 1.90
N LEU A 481 -20.78 0.00 1.51
CA LEU A 481 -21.55 0.83 0.58
C LEU A 481 -21.00 0.65 -0.84
N ASN A 482 -21.82 0.09 -1.71
CA ASN A 482 -21.54 -0.07 -3.14
C ASN A 482 -22.12 1.13 -3.88
N MET A 483 -21.36 2.21 -3.90
CA MET A 483 -21.79 3.43 -4.56
C MET A 483 -21.79 3.26 -6.08
N PRO A 484 -22.88 3.59 -6.79
CA PRO A 484 -22.91 3.57 -8.25
C PRO A 484 -22.20 4.81 -8.84
N ASP A 485 -21.85 4.72 -10.13
CA ASP A 485 -21.10 5.79 -10.82
C ASP A 485 -21.94 7.04 -11.15
N ASP A 486 -23.28 6.93 -11.12
CA ASP A 486 -24.23 7.98 -11.55
C ASP A 486 -24.69 8.93 -10.42
N ILE A 487 -23.93 8.99 -9.33
CA ILE A 487 -24.23 9.84 -8.17
C ILE A 487 -24.02 11.33 -8.45
N ARG A 488 -24.79 12.19 -7.76
CA ARG A 488 -24.62 13.65 -7.76
C ARG A 488 -24.83 14.25 -6.37
N PRO A 489 -24.30 15.45 -6.08
CA PRO A 489 -24.60 16.14 -4.83
C PRO A 489 -26.11 16.25 -4.59
N CYS A 490 -26.55 15.91 -3.38
CA CYS A 490 -27.95 16.02 -3.00
C CYS A 490 -28.37 17.49 -2.88
N PRO A 491 -29.60 17.85 -3.30
CA PRO A 491 -30.19 19.14 -2.95
C PRO A 491 -30.26 19.30 -1.42
N GLU A 492 -29.95 20.49 -0.90
CA GLU A 492 -30.00 20.77 0.55
C GLU A 492 -31.37 20.43 1.17
N ALA A 493 -32.44 20.72 0.43
CA ALA A 493 -33.80 20.40 0.82
C ALA A 493 -34.07 18.89 0.97
N ALA A 494 -33.29 18.01 0.33
CA ALA A 494 -33.39 16.55 0.42
C ALA A 494 -32.71 15.99 1.68
N LEU A 495 -31.74 16.72 2.24
CA LEU A 495 -31.00 16.36 3.45
C LEU A 495 -31.49 17.08 4.72
N ALA A 496 -32.48 17.96 4.61
CA ALA A 496 -33.05 18.69 5.74
C ALA A 496 -33.68 17.75 6.81
N PRO A 497 -33.50 18.03 8.12
CA PRO A 497 -34.16 17.31 9.22
C PRO A 497 -35.70 17.38 9.18
N GLY A 498 -36.38 16.30 9.57
CA GLY A 498 -37.83 16.25 9.79
C GLY A 498 -38.63 15.46 8.74
N GLY A 499 -39.72 14.79 9.18
CA GLY A 499 -40.61 13.96 8.34
C GLY A 499 -42.09 14.42 8.33
N ALA A 500 -42.52 14.90 7.16
CA ALA A 500 -43.85 15.00 6.52
C ALA A 500 -45.05 15.80 7.11
N ALA A 501 -45.54 16.72 6.25
CA ALA A 501 -46.91 17.23 6.05
C ALA A 501 -47.54 18.17 7.10
N ALA A 502 -47.48 19.47 6.81
CA ALA A 502 -48.49 20.43 7.25
C ALA A 502 -49.04 21.18 6.03
N GLU A 503 -50.37 21.02 5.85
CA GLU A 503 -51.30 21.94 5.19
C GLU A 503 -51.30 22.03 3.66
N ALA A 504 -51.97 21.06 3.04
CA ALA A 504 -52.70 21.28 1.80
C ALA A 504 -54.22 21.17 2.08
N GLU A 505 -54.81 22.20 2.67
CA GLU A 505 -56.24 22.47 2.57
C GLU A 505 -56.53 23.96 2.89
N ALA A 506 -57.42 24.56 2.10
CA ALA A 506 -57.78 25.99 2.01
C ALA A 506 -56.75 26.84 1.21
N THR A 507 -57.02 27.39 0.02
CA THR A 507 -58.29 27.87 -0.52
C THR A 507 -58.15 28.07 -2.03
N ALA A 508 -59.12 27.59 -2.81
CA ALA A 508 -59.34 28.02 -4.19
C ALA A 508 -60.50 29.04 -4.22
N GLN A 509 -60.47 29.96 -5.20
CA GLN A 509 -61.41 31.07 -5.56
C GLN A 509 -60.92 32.46 -5.07
N GLN A 510 -60.67 33.51 -5.87
CA GLN A 510 -60.88 33.80 -7.31
C GLN A 510 -60.13 35.13 -7.68
N PRO A 511 -59.72 35.39 -8.95
CA PRO A 511 -59.03 36.62 -9.44
C PRO A 511 -60.02 37.59 -10.18
N PRO A 512 -59.65 38.63 -10.99
CA PRO A 512 -58.34 39.26 -11.33
C PRO A 512 -58.34 40.82 -11.38
N ALA A 513 -57.16 41.45 -11.61
CA ALA A 513 -56.93 42.66 -12.45
C ALA A 513 -55.52 43.25 -12.16
N GLN A 514 -54.76 43.87 -13.06
CA GLN A 514 -54.72 44.11 -14.50
C GLN A 514 -53.36 44.78 -14.79
N THR A 515 -52.84 44.64 -16.03
CA THR A 515 -51.90 45.54 -16.75
C THR A 515 -50.53 45.83 -16.11
N GLY A 516 -49.37 45.66 -16.74
CA GLY A 516 -48.93 45.85 -18.12
C GLY A 516 -47.44 46.25 -18.07
N PRO A 517 -46.68 46.17 -19.18
CA PRO A 517 -45.22 45.98 -19.19
C PRO A 517 -44.44 47.30 -19.31
N VAL A 518 -43.13 47.33 -19.06
CA VAL A 518 -42.11 48.06 -19.86
C VAL A 518 -40.69 47.57 -19.52
N THR A 519 -39.92 47.35 -20.59
CA THR A 519 -38.50 47.02 -20.68
C THR A 519 -37.62 48.30 -20.71
N GLN A 520 -36.36 48.14 -20.28
CA GLN A 520 -35.12 48.85 -20.71
C GLN A 520 -34.93 50.36 -20.45
N GLN A 521 -33.78 50.67 -19.82
CA GLN A 521 -32.75 51.65 -20.24
C GLN A 521 -31.59 51.58 -19.22
N THR A 522 -30.34 51.18 -19.53
CA THR A 522 -29.24 51.82 -20.29
C THR A 522 -28.96 53.30 -19.97
N ALA A 523 -27.80 53.58 -19.37
CA ALA A 523 -26.73 54.48 -19.86
C ALA A 523 -25.67 54.70 -18.75
N THR A 524 -24.36 54.41 -18.93
CA THR A 524 -23.28 55.31 -19.43
C THR A 524 -23.25 56.70 -18.74
N VAL A 525 -22.12 57.26 -18.27
CA VAL A 525 -20.96 57.74 -19.04
C VAL A 525 -19.74 58.04 -18.11
N ALA A 526 -18.57 57.94 -18.74
CA ALA A 526 -17.19 58.32 -18.44
C ALA A 526 -16.83 59.60 -17.65
N GLY A 527 -15.59 59.58 -17.11
CA GLY A 527 -14.51 60.47 -17.57
C GLY A 527 -14.02 61.57 -16.63
N GLY A 528 -12.70 61.63 -16.38
CA GLY A 528 -12.05 62.83 -15.82
C GLY A 528 -10.62 62.61 -15.30
N ALA A 529 -9.64 63.20 -15.98
CA ALA A 529 -8.20 63.04 -15.82
C ALA A 529 -7.53 64.04 -14.85
N GLY A 530 -6.27 63.79 -14.50
CA GLY A 530 -5.32 64.80 -14.00
C GLY A 530 -4.03 64.18 -13.47
N GLY A 531 -2.89 64.43 -14.15
CA GLY A 531 -1.55 64.02 -13.73
C GLY A 531 -0.63 65.21 -13.45
N VAL A 532 0.50 64.97 -12.76
CA VAL A 532 1.76 65.74 -12.83
C VAL A 532 2.92 64.80 -12.45
N GLY A 533 4.06 64.89 -13.14
CA GLY A 533 5.20 63.97 -13.02
C GLY A 533 6.51 64.55 -12.47
N GLY A 534 7.60 63.85 -12.80
CA GLY A 534 9.02 64.12 -12.49
C GLY A 534 9.66 62.88 -11.83
N GLY A 535 10.82 62.33 -12.20
CA GLY A 535 11.84 62.63 -13.19
C GLY A 535 13.11 61.84 -12.83
N ALA A 536 13.58 60.98 -13.76
CA ALA A 536 14.94 60.46 -13.99
C ALA A 536 15.71 59.68 -12.89
N GLN A 537 16.13 58.44 -13.18
CA GLN A 537 17.46 58.10 -13.75
C GLN A 537 17.65 56.57 -13.84
N THR A 538 18.22 56.11 -14.96
CA THR A 538 18.75 54.76 -15.18
C THR A 538 20.28 54.85 -15.22
N PRO A 539 21.01 53.82 -14.78
CA PRO A 539 22.24 53.43 -15.47
C PRO A 539 22.15 52.01 -16.04
N ALA A 540 22.88 51.87 -17.14
CA ALA A 540 22.90 50.76 -18.08
C ALA A 540 23.72 49.54 -17.62
N ASP A 541 23.50 48.46 -18.38
CA ASP A 541 24.38 47.32 -18.68
C ASP A 541 24.74 46.32 -17.56
N ALA A 542 23.87 45.32 -17.41
CA ALA A 542 24.25 43.97 -17.02
C ALA A 542 24.07 43.04 -18.24
N PRO A 543 25.02 42.12 -18.52
CA PRO A 543 24.89 41.18 -19.64
C PRO A 543 23.70 40.24 -19.39
N PRO A 544 22.99 39.78 -20.43
CA PRO A 544 21.88 38.86 -20.25
C PRO A 544 22.39 37.58 -19.57
N PRO A 545 21.65 37.02 -18.60
CA PRO A 545 22.00 35.75 -18.01
C PRO A 545 22.11 34.69 -19.13
N PRO A 546 23.01 33.71 -19.00
CA PRO A 546 23.14 32.65 -20.00
C PRO A 546 21.78 32.01 -20.22
N ALA A 547 21.43 31.84 -21.50
CA ALA A 547 20.17 31.24 -21.92
C ALA A 547 19.92 29.97 -21.12
N SER A 548 18.74 29.89 -20.51
CA SER A 548 18.27 28.68 -19.85
C SER A 548 18.43 27.50 -20.81
N PRO A 549 18.90 26.33 -20.34
CA PRO A 549 18.92 25.12 -21.15
C PRO A 549 17.51 24.85 -21.71
N PRO A 550 17.39 24.20 -22.89
CA PRO A 550 16.13 24.09 -23.61
C PRO A 550 15.03 23.56 -22.69
N GLN A 551 13.93 24.30 -22.57
CA GLN A 551 12.73 23.86 -21.89
C GLN A 551 12.17 22.64 -22.64
N GLN A 552 12.48 21.45 -22.15
CA GLN A 552 11.71 20.25 -22.40
C GLN A 552 10.62 20.18 -21.33
N GLY A 553 9.36 20.21 -21.77
CA GLY A 553 8.18 19.84 -20.97
C GLY A 553 7.25 20.98 -20.58
N ASP A 554 6.55 21.59 -21.54
CA ASP A 554 5.27 22.32 -21.31
C ASP A 554 4.09 21.34 -21.20
N ASP A 555 4.34 20.10 -20.78
CA ASP A 555 3.27 19.12 -20.62
C ASP A 555 2.44 19.53 -19.39
N PRO A 556 1.09 19.57 -19.52
CA PRO A 556 0.24 19.91 -18.38
C PRO A 556 0.31 18.79 -17.34
N ASP A 557 0.21 19.16 -16.06
CA ASP A 557 0.03 18.19 -15.00
C ASP A 557 -1.20 17.31 -15.27
N LEU A 558 -1.06 16.02 -15.01
CA LEU A 558 -2.12 15.03 -15.22
C LEU A 558 -2.77 14.68 -13.88
N PHE A 559 -4.09 14.60 -13.91
CA PHE A 559 -4.93 14.12 -12.79
C PHE A 559 -5.73 12.93 -13.27
N LEU A 560 -5.37 11.73 -12.82
CA LEU A 560 -6.01 10.49 -13.23
C LEU A 560 -6.87 9.96 -12.07
N PRO A 561 -8.17 9.68 -12.29
CA PRO A 561 -9.01 9.06 -11.26
C PRO A 561 -8.43 7.72 -10.77
N GLY A 562 -8.43 7.51 -9.47
CA GLY A 562 -7.99 6.29 -8.81
C GLY A 562 -9.11 5.64 -7.98
N PRO A 563 -8.88 4.44 -7.43
CA PRO A 563 -9.87 3.75 -6.62
C PRO A 563 -10.13 4.48 -5.29
N ALA A 564 -11.29 4.23 -4.68
CA ALA A 564 -11.64 4.68 -3.33
C ALA A 564 -11.52 6.21 -3.10
N GLY A 565 -11.84 7.02 -4.11
CA GLY A 565 -11.85 8.49 -4.00
C GLY A 565 -10.47 9.15 -4.08
N TYR A 566 -9.43 8.39 -4.44
CA TYR A 566 -8.10 8.93 -4.74
C TYR A 566 -8.00 9.37 -6.19
N ALA A 567 -7.08 10.28 -6.49
CA ALA A 567 -6.58 10.55 -7.83
C ALA A 567 -5.05 10.51 -7.83
N LEU A 568 -4.47 10.09 -8.95
CA LEU A 568 -3.05 10.19 -9.21
C LEU A 568 -2.75 11.56 -9.83
N TYR A 569 -1.95 12.35 -9.14
CA TYR A 569 -1.27 13.51 -9.70
C TYR A 569 0.02 13.05 -10.37
N ARG A 570 0.31 13.53 -11.59
CA ARG A 570 1.62 13.41 -12.23
C ARG A 570 2.05 14.78 -12.73
N ASN A 571 3.23 15.22 -12.30
CA ASN A 571 3.84 16.45 -12.77
C ASN A 571 4.21 16.32 -14.25
N GLY A 572 3.81 17.28 -15.06
CA GLY A 572 4.05 17.25 -16.50
C GLY A 572 5.53 17.45 -16.88
N ARG A 573 6.32 18.11 -16.03
CA ARG A 573 7.73 18.41 -16.31
C ARG A 573 8.69 17.27 -15.98
N TYR A 574 8.57 16.70 -14.78
CA TYR A 574 9.52 15.72 -14.23
C TYR A 574 8.90 14.34 -14.03
N GLY A 575 7.62 14.15 -14.37
CA GLY A 575 6.93 12.87 -14.24
C GLY A 575 6.70 12.40 -12.79
N THR A 576 7.16 13.16 -11.78
CA THR A 576 6.92 12.91 -10.36
C THR A 576 5.44 12.76 -10.08
N HIS A 577 5.07 11.70 -9.36
CA HIS A 577 3.67 11.39 -9.14
C HIS A 577 3.35 11.04 -7.70
N ILE A 578 2.09 11.23 -7.32
CA ILE A 578 1.55 10.83 -6.01
C ILE A 578 0.05 10.63 -6.11
N SER A 579 -0.48 9.61 -5.43
CA SER A 579 -1.92 9.45 -5.23
C SER A 579 -2.38 10.26 -4.02
N PHE A 580 -3.50 10.98 -4.15
CA PHE A 580 -4.06 11.81 -3.07
C PHE A 580 -5.60 11.71 -3.02
N PRO A 581 -6.24 11.93 -1.85
CA PRO A 581 -7.71 11.94 -1.74
C PRO A 581 -8.33 13.14 -2.48
N ALA A 582 -8.76 12.94 -3.72
CA ALA A 582 -9.25 14.02 -4.58
C ALA A 582 -10.60 14.59 -4.14
N SER A 583 -11.33 13.87 -3.31
CA SER A 583 -12.56 14.34 -2.67
C SER A 583 -12.33 15.27 -1.48
N TYR A 584 -11.09 15.34 -0.95
CA TYR A 584 -10.76 16.13 0.23
C TYR A 584 -9.67 17.18 -0.02
N PHE A 585 -8.74 16.93 -0.94
CA PHE A 585 -7.70 17.89 -1.33
C PHE A 585 -7.96 18.46 -2.72
N GLN A 586 -7.81 19.78 -2.84
CA GLN A 586 -7.88 20.50 -4.10
C GLN A 586 -6.48 20.96 -4.51
N PRO A 587 -6.11 20.82 -5.80
CA PRO A 587 -4.85 21.34 -6.30
C PRO A 587 -4.88 22.87 -6.31
N ASP A 588 -3.79 23.47 -5.84
CA ASP A 588 -3.55 24.90 -5.98
C ASP A 588 -3.11 25.24 -7.42
N ALA A 589 -2.98 26.53 -7.71
CA ALA A 589 -2.44 26.99 -8.99
C ALA A 589 -1.04 26.41 -9.25
N PRO A 590 -0.68 26.13 -10.52
CA PRO A 590 0.65 25.62 -10.84
C PRO A 590 1.71 26.65 -10.44
N PRO A 591 2.87 26.24 -9.90
CA PRO A 591 3.98 27.14 -9.73
C PRO A 591 4.56 27.53 -11.11
N ASP A 592 5.11 28.75 -11.22
CA ASP A 592 5.74 29.24 -12.45
C ASP A 592 6.92 28.36 -12.91
N SER A 593 7.58 27.69 -11.96
CA SER A 593 8.68 26.75 -12.23
C SER A 593 8.20 25.42 -12.84
N GLY A 594 6.92 25.07 -12.72
CA GLY A 594 6.37 23.79 -13.19
C GLY A 594 7.00 22.55 -12.53
N ASP A 595 7.70 22.72 -11.41
CA ASP A 595 8.45 21.66 -10.73
C ASP A 595 7.58 20.76 -9.85
N GLY A 596 6.31 21.13 -9.64
CA GLY A 596 5.45 20.45 -8.69
C GLY A 596 4.08 21.10 -8.55
N ARG A 597 3.41 20.74 -7.45
CA ARG A 597 2.06 21.20 -7.13
C ARG A 597 1.82 21.17 -5.63
N SER A 598 1.12 22.18 -5.14
CA SER A 598 0.56 22.24 -3.78
C SER A 598 -0.92 21.89 -3.79
N PHE A 599 -1.39 21.37 -2.67
CA PHE A 599 -2.78 20.95 -2.49
C PHE A 599 -3.26 21.36 -1.10
N THR A 600 -4.49 21.85 -1.03
CA THR A 600 -5.13 22.28 0.21
C THR A 600 -6.40 21.49 0.45
N SER A 601 -6.62 21.04 1.69
CA SER A 601 -7.87 20.35 2.04
C SER A 601 -9.07 21.29 1.96
N ILE A 602 -10.26 20.74 1.71
CA ILE A 602 -11.51 21.53 1.59
C ILE A 602 -11.81 22.33 2.86
N ASP A 603 -11.43 21.80 4.03
CA ASP A 603 -11.57 22.51 5.32
C ASP A 603 -10.40 23.48 5.61
N GLY A 604 -9.35 23.48 4.77
CA GLY A 604 -8.16 24.32 4.88
C GLY A 604 -7.18 23.93 5.98
N TRP A 605 -7.39 22.79 6.66
CA TRP A 605 -6.61 22.38 7.83
C TRP A 605 -5.38 21.55 7.49
N ALA A 606 -5.42 20.85 6.37
CA ALA A 606 -4.31 20.03 5.89
C ALA A 606 -3.81 20.55 4.54
N ARG A 607 -2.52 20.42 4.32
CA ARG A 607 -1.88 20.76 3.05
C ARG A 607 -0.83 19.73 2.71
N PHE A 608 -0.61 19.53 1.43
CA PHE A 608 0.57 18.80 0.99
C PHE A 608 1.14 19.44 -0.27
N TYR A 609 2.42 19.18 -0.51
CA TYR A 609 3.06 19.54 -1.76
C TYR A 609 3.95 18.41 -2.24
N VAL A 610 4.10 18.36 -3.55
CA VAL A 610 4.94 17.40 -4.26
C VAL A 610 5.69 18.13 -5.36
N PHE A 611 7.02 18.00 -5.39
CA PHE A 611 7.84 18.65 -6.41
C PHE A 611 9.10 17.84 -6.73
N ALA A 612 9.81 18.22 -7.78
CA ALA A 612 11.13 17.71 -8.11
C ALA A 612 12.08 18.79 -8.60
N GLN A 613 13.36 18.63 -8.27
CA GLN A 613 14.43 19.56 -8.62
C GLN A 613 15.75 18.80 -8.76
N TYR A 614 16.67 19.29 -9.59
CA TYR A 614 18.01 18.73 -9.62
C TYR A 614 18.82 19.13 -8.38
N ASN A 615 19.71 18.25 -7.94
CA ASN A 615 20.63 18.48 -6.82
C ASN A 615 21.75 19.48 -7.17
N ALA A 616 21.39 20.76 -7.32
CA ALA A 616 22.33 21.82 -7.71
C ALA A 616 23.43 22.08 -6.67
N GLU A 617 23.16 21.76 -5.39
CA GLU A 617 24.11 21.95 -4.30
C GLU A 617 25.08 20.76 -4.09
N GLY A 618 24.86 19.65 -4.79
CA GLY A 618 25.70 18.45 -4.66
C GLY A 618 25.70 17.84 -3.25
N LEU A 619 24.68 18.13 -2.45
CA LEU A 619 24.56 17.59 -1.09
C LEU A 619 24.18 16.12 -1.16
N ASP A 620 24.69 15.31 -0.24
CA ASP A 620 24.20 13.95 -0.03
C ASP A 620 22.85 13.93 0.71
N ALA A 621 22.18 12.77 0.72
CA ALA A 621 20.87 12.60 1.36
C ALA A 621 20.88 12.95 2.86
N ARG A 622 21.98 12.65 3.56
CA ARG A 622 22.11 12.92 5.00
C ARG A 622 22.23 14.42 5.29
N SER A 623 22.98 15.14 4.45
CA SER A 623 23.18 16.58 4.54
C SER A 623 21.90 17.35 4.21
N ARG A 624 21.12 16.87 3.21
CA ARG A 624 19.77 17.41 2.92
C ARG A 624 18.78 17.14 4.04
N MET A 625 18.79 15.93 4.59
CA MET A 625 17.98 15.58 5.77
C MET A 625 18.30 16.49 6.96
N ALA A 626 19.57 16.72 7.27
CA ALA A 626 19.97 17.62 8.36
C ALA A 626 19.48 19.06 8.14
N ARG A 627 19.59 19.58 6.90
CA ARG A 627 19.06 20.89 6.52
C ARG A 627 17.54 20.96 6.68
N ASP A 628 16.82 19.94 6.23
CA ASP A 628 15.37 19.92 6.35
C ASP A 628 14.94 19.83 7.81
N ILE A 629 15.63 19.06 8.67
CA ILE A 629 15.37 19.04 10.11
C ILE A 629 15.57 20.43 10.72
N GLU A 630 16.65 21.12 10.34
CA GLU A 630 16.92 22.48 10.80
C GLU A 630 15.81 23.46 10.36
N ALA A 631 15.37 23.37 9.10
CA ALA A 631 14.27 24.18 8.57
C ALA A 631 12.93 23.94 9.28
N HIS A 632 12.70 22.71 9.79
CA HIS A 632 11.49 22.34 10.52
C HIS A 632 11.66 22.45 12.06
N GLY A 633 12.84 22.86 12.54
CA GLY A 633 13.21 22.99 13.94
C GLY A 633 13.55 21.67 14.63
N SER A 634 12.71 20.63 14.50
CA SER A 634 13.00 19.29 15.03
C SER A 634 12.22 18.21 14.30
N ALA A 635 12.74 16.98 14.33
CA ALA A 635 12.07 15.78 13.82
C ALA A 635 12.01 14.71 14.93
N SER A 636 10.81 14.23 15.25
CA SER A 636 10.59 13.15 16.21
C SER A 636 10.79 11.77 15.61
N TYR A 637 10.79 11.66 14.28
CA TYR A 637 11.14 10.46 13.54
C TYR A 637 12.00 10.81 12.33
N GLN A 638 12.98 9.95 12.08
CA GLN A 638 14.06 10.15 11.14
C GLN A 638 14.48 8.78 10.58
N ALA A 639 14.48 8.64 9.26
CA ALA A 639 15.01 7.47 8.57
C ALA A 639 15.75 7.92 7.30
N SER A 640 16.81 7.23 6.92
CA SER A 640 17.57 7.56 5.71
C SER A 640 18.30 6.36 5.13
N GLY A 641 18.62 6.43 3.85
CA GLY A 641 19.46 5.48 3.12
C GLY A 641 20.16 6.17 1.94
N PRO A 642 20.87 5.42 1.08
CA PRO A 642 21.45 5.98 -0.13
C PRO A 642 20.37 6.66 -0.99
N GLY A 643 20.55 7.96 -1.28
CA GLY A 643 19.63 8.72 -2.14
C GLY A 643 18.26 9.04 -1.54
N TRP A 644 17.91 8.66 -0.31
CA TRP A 644 16.59 8.97 0.26
C TRP A 644 16.60 9.26 1.75
N TYR A 645 15.60 10.00 2.21
CA TYR A 645 15.32 10.18 3.64
C TYR A 645 13.84 10.46 3.90
N VAL A 646 13.45 10.24 5.15
CA VAL A 646 12.14 10.56 5.71
C VAL A 646 12.35 11.27 7.03
N ILE A 647 11.62 12.37 7.22
CA ILE A 647 11.52 13.05 8.51
C ILE A 647 10.05 13.31 8.83
N SER A 648 9.70 13.22 10.09
CA SER A 648 8.40 13.69 10.57
C SER A 648 8.53 14.27 11.96
N GLY A 649 7.64 15.18 12.30
CA GLY A 649 7.66 15.87 13.58
C GLY A 649 6.43 16.74 13.76
N VAL A 650 6.53 17.65 14.71
CA VAL A 650 5.52 18.67 14.96
C VAL A 650 6.14 20.02 14.69
N ILE A 651 5.49 20.82 13.86
CA ILE A 651 5.85 22.21 13.58
C ILE A 651 4.65 23.10 13.94
N GLY A 652 4.83 23.98 14.93
CA GLY A 652 3.71 24.71 15.51
C GLY A 652 2.67 23.76 16.13
N THR A 653 1.43 23.78 15.61
CA THR A 653 0.33 22.90 16.03
C THR A 653 0.15 21.67 15.14
N ASP A 654 0.95 21.57 14.09
CA ASP A 654 0.72 20.66 12.99
C ASP A 654 1.76 19.54 13.01
N THR A 655 1.32 18.32 12.73
CA THR A 655 2.21 17.23 12.38
C THR A 655 2.64 17.41 10.93
N TYR A 656 3.92 17.21 10.65
CA TYR A 656 4.43 17.14 9.29
C TYR A 656 5.08 15.78 9.02
N TYR A 657 4.96 15.31 7.79
CA TYR A 657 5.68 14.17 7.24
C TYR A 657 6.31 14.59 5.92
N ARG A 658 7.61 14.33 5.75
CA ARG A 658 8.35 14.63 4.55
C ARG A 658 9.14 13.41 4.10
N ARG A 659 9.06 13.09 2.81
CA ARG A 659 9.87 12.07 2.14
C ARG A 659 10.58 12.70 0.96
N ALA A 660 11.88 12.42 0.85
CA ALA A 660 12.69 12.84 -0.28
C ALA A 660 13.43 11.64 -0.88
N THR A 661 13.47 11.57 -2.20
CA THR A 661 14.17 10.54 -2.97
C THR A 661 15.00 11.20 -4.07
N GLU A 662 16.16 10.64 -4.38
CA GLU A 662 17.07 11.09 -5.43
C GLU A 662 17.24 9.95 -6.43
N THR A 663 16.94 10.23 -7.69
CA THR A 663 17.18 9.30 -8.80
C THR A 663 18.66 9.29 -9.19
N LEU A 664 19.08 8.29 -9.98
CA LEU A 664 20.45 8.21 -10.51
C LEU A 664 20.85 9.41 -11.38
N SER A 665 19.89 10.16 -11.93
CA SER A 665 20.14 11.38 -12.71
C SER A 665 20.37 12.62 -11.84
N GLY A 666 20.31 12.48 -10.50
CA GLY A 666 20.42 13.58 -9.55
C GLY A 666 19.13 14.41 -9.42
N LEU A 667 18.01 13.92 -9.94
CA LEU A 667 16.69 14.52 -9.71
C LEU A 667 16.21 14.15 -8.31
N ILE A 668 16.11 15.14 -7.44
CA ILE A 668 15.51 15.06 -6.11
C ILE A 668 14.01 15.27 -6.25
N GLN A 669 13.23 14.39 -5.65
CA GLN A 669 11.78 14.48 -5.58
C GLN A 669 11.38 14.57 -4.11
N VAL A 670 10.41 15.43 -3.81
CA VAL A 670 9.97 15.69 -2.45
C VAL A 670 8.45 15.58 -2.38
N PHE A 671 7.98 14.86 -1.37
CA PHE A 671 6.60 14.88 -0.91
C PHE A 671 6.58 15.33 0.56
N GLU A 672 5.75 16.31 0.87
CA GLU A 672 5.48 16.71 2.25
C GLU A 672 3.99 16.94 2.48
N ILE A 673 3.48 16.49 3.63
CA ILE A 673 2.12 16.73 4.10
C ILE A 673 2.16 17.29 5.52
N SER A 674 1.30 18.28 5.79
CA SER A 674 1.04 18.84 7.10
C SER A 674 -0.45 18.80 7.45
N TYR A 675 -0.75 18.50 8.71
CA TYR A 675 -2.12 18.41 9.24
C TYR A 675 -2.13 18.66 10.76
N PRO A 676 -3.28 19.04 11.36
CA PRO A 676 -3.33 19.34 12.78
C PRO A 676 -2.98 18.10 13.61
N ALA A 677 -2.12 18.25 14.63
CA ALA A 677 -1.70 17.13 15.47
C ALA A 677 -2.87 16.41 16.17
N ALA A 678 -3.97 17.12 16.43
CA ALA A 678 -5.20 16.55 17.00
C ALA A 678 -5.89 15.52 16.08
N ARG A 679 -5.61 15.51 14.77
CA ARG A 679 -6.19 14.58 13.79
C ARG A 679 -5.21 13.52 13.33
N LYS A 680 -4.13 13.30 14.08
CA LYS A 680 -3.07 12.37 13.71
C LYS A 680 -3.57 10.97 13.37
N SER A 681 -4.47 10.39 14.18
CA SER A 681 -5.03 9.06 13.94
C SER A 681 -5.84 8.96 12.64
N GLU A 682 -6.38 10.07 12.15
CA GLU A 682 -7.12 10.13 10.88
C GLU A 682 -6.17 10.27 9.68
N PHE A 683 -5.12 11.08 9.81
CA PHE A 683 -4.20 11.39 8.72
C PHE A 683 -3.02 10.42 8.58
N ASP A 684 -2.64 9.69 9.63
CA ASP A 684 -1.53 8.74 9.56
C ASP A 684 -1.72 7.67 8.45
N PRO A 685 -2.91 7.04 8.29
CA PRO A 685 -3.16 6.12 7.19
C PRO A 685 -3.13 6.82 5.81
N VAL A 686 -3.62 8.07 5.74
CA VAL A 686 -3.65 8.86 4.49
C VAL A 686 -2.22 9.20 4.06
N ALA A 687 -1.42 9.76 4.96
CA ALA A 687 -0.01 10.08 4.70
C ALA A 687 0.79 8.83 4.34
N SER A 688 0.52 7.69 4.99
CA SER A 688 1.15 6.40 4.67
C SER A 688 0.80 5.92 3.26
N TYR A 689 -0.47 6.00 2.86
CA TYR A 689 -0.91 5.64 1.51
C TYR A 689 -0.29 6.56 0.45
N MET A 690 -0.33 7.88 0.68
CA MET A 690 0.27 8.87 -0.21
C MET A 690 1.77 8.62 -0.37
N ALA A 691 2.49 8.40 0.73
CA ALA A 691 3.91 8.09 0.72
C ALA A 691 4.25 6.80 -0.03
N ALA A 692 3.39 5.77 0.04
CA ALA A 692 3.58 4.51 -0.68
C ALA A 692 3.38 4.67 -2.20
N SER A 693 2.51 5.59 -2.61
CA SER A 693 2.24 5.91 -4.01
C SER A 693 3.18 6.96 -4.63
N PHE A 694 4.06 7.53 -3.82
CA PHE A 694 4.98 8.59 -4.25
C PHE A 694 6.22 8.01 -4.94
N GLY A 695 6.53 8.50 -6.14
CA GLY A 695 7.70 8.07 -6.89
C GLY A 695 7.99 8.88 -8.15
N SER A 696 9.03 8.48 -8.87
CA SER A 696 9.31 8.92 -10.24
C SER A 696 8.34 8.26 -11.20
N GLY A 697 7.86 9.02 -12.19
CA GLY A 697 7.31 8.38 -13.39
C GLY A 697 8.34 7.38 -13.90
N SER A 698 7.91 6.18 -14.26
CA SER A 698 8.73 5.34 -15.12
C SER A 698 8.98 6.16 -16.38
N ASP A 699 10.24 6.47 -16.63
CA ASP A 699 10.73 6.59 -17.99
C ASP A 699 10.90 5.17 -18.54
#